data_AF-A0A6N9Z685-F1
#
_entry.id   AF-A0A6N9Z685-F1
#
_cell.length_a   1.000
_cell.length_b   1.000
_cell.length_c   1.000
_cell.angle_alpha   90.00
_cell.angle_beta   90.00
_cell.angle_gamma   90.00
#
_symmetry.space_group_name_H-M   'P 1'
#
loop_
_entity.id
_entity.type
_entity.pdbx_description
1 polymer ?
#
loop_
_entity_poly.entity_id
_entity_poly.type
_entity_poly.pdbx_seq_one_letter_code
_entity_poly.pdbx_strand_id
1 'polypeptide(L)'
;MKPGFATRLARAATGALAALACCVALPTFTANAQNAEGPTYQAAADGTVPAQSTDGPQVTKVRLLKEGTFLEVHWNEYVDETQAVNVDNFTLTNGGKTVTLRPKANDGVTDTYYFDKDNKEVAAESGKLMQYLDPSIHMSNIAYSGTIDPTKPITLTIKGSAIKDNAGKAAQNATYTNVPVTSYYTKTITTKAGIVVKSDDGVSDKALQKTAELVDAELNDGDDNGIAQEMVKQGNSVAVYGDHEIPQMIPEQRYLFDKTMYAAEGYGGYLGDGFVSSISEKNVLRTTGDPDPAKNTAYTDESVLIHEFGHAIKLGGLDQMPDQTLANTFYKAYAHAKETGLWANTYAYQNSDEFFATMATIWFNVMSESYYGDYDGTRSPINTRDELKAYDPQTYEALSQIFPATTLPSPWESTPNKYGLDLAKTQPPVHDAAAATNPDLKNDLFQIFSDHSADRGDVYYLERLTSAPGGGELDLATVWGAANDLDNSLDSWNVVKVSDDTYAFASAVTDSQPQQRGLTANADGTVTVAGHAFDASDPAQQWHWYVNESSSDPYDGYLVNVKYGKALTPDGNPFNGNLLVIRDIDSHTLAWSLRDLTQSITANNREGLFVVPTAKMPTTNPGQDGSNEGDGSHDNAGQGGSDKGNAGKPSAGKPTSGKGGATAAADGKIADTGATVNTAFAMMSLLLAAGVGLALTRQLH
;
A
#
# COMPACT_ATOMS: atom_id res chain seq x y z
N MET A 1 -11.66 57.39 -42.20
CA MET A 1 -11.39 58.10 -43.47
C MET A 1 -11.76 57.17 -44.64
N LYS A 2 -12.17 57.71 -45.80
CA LYS A 2 -12.40 56.98 -47.08
C LYS A 2 -11.06 56.71 -47.80
N PRO A 3 -10.97 56.04 -48.99
CA PRO A 3 -11.98 55.41 -49.89
C PRO A 3 -11.67 53.91 -50.19
N GLY A 4 -12.31 53.14 -51.09
CA GLY A 4 -13.45 53.33 -52.02
C GLY A 4 -13.23 52.64 -53.41
N PHE A 5 -14.29 52.50 -54.23
CA PHE A 5 -14.33 51.98 -55.64
C PHE A 5 -14.22 50.43 -55.84
N ALA A 6 -14.87 49.77 -56.82
CA ALA A 6 -15.98 50.17 -57.71
C ALA A 6 -16.71 49.01 -58.46
N THR A 7 -18.05 49.06 -58.41
CA THR A 7 -19.10 48.78 -59.43
C THR A 7 -18.93 47.87 -60.69
N ARG A 8 -19.99 47.04 -60.87
CA ARG A 8 -20.86 46.80 -62.06
C ARG A 8 -20.43 45.83 -63.18
N LEU A 9 -21.33 44.88 -63.46
CA LEU A 9 -22.07 44.79 -64.74
C LEU A 9 -23.45 44.13 -64.52
N ALA A 10 -24.32 44.01 -65.55
CA ALA A 10 -25.78 43.82 -65.35
C ALA A 10 -26.57 43.34 -66.61
N ARG A 11 -27.85 42.95 -66.39
CA ARG A 11 -28.96 42.66 -67.34
C ARG A 11 -28.98 41.22 -67.91
N ALA A 12 -30.12 40.56 -68.20
CA ALA A 12 -31.49 40.99 -68.55
C ALA A 12 -32.52 39.85 -68.19
N ALA A 13 -33.75 40.12 -67.74
CA ALA A 13 -35.01 40.20 -68.53
C ALA A 13 -35.36 38.91 -69.32
N THR A 14 -36.58 38.36 -69.39
CA THR A 14 -37.98 38.66 -68.95
C THR A 14 -38.75 37.33 -69.16
N GLY A 15 -39.80 36.90 -68.46
CA GLY A 15 -40.94 37.60 -67.85
C GLY A 15 -42.24 37.02 -68.44
N ALA A 16 -43.05 36.31 -67.63
CA ALA A 16 -44.45 35.96 -67.93
C ALA A 16 -45.20 35.59 -66.63
N LEU A 17 -46.22 36.38 -66.26
CA LEU A 17 -47.17 36.02 -65.20
C LEU A 17 -48.34 35.22 -65.79
N ALA A 18 -48.78 34.19 -65.07
CA ALA A 18 -50.17 33.78 -65.03
C ALA A 18 -50.46 33.20 -63.64
N ALA A 19 -51.31 33.89 -62.87
CA ALA A 19 -51.71 33.44 -61.54
C ALA A 19 -53.04 32.68 -61.60
N LEU A 20 -53.15 31.60 -60.83
CA LEU A 20 -54.41 31.26 -60.18
C LEU A 20 -54.14 30.52 -58.86
N ALA A 21 -54.91 30.86 -57.84
CA ALA A 21 -54.74 30.30 -56.50
C ALA A 21 -55.42 28.93 -56.36
N CYS A 22 -54.82 28.04 -55.56
CA CYS A 22 -55.47 27.53 -54.35
C CYS A 22 -54.48 26.70 -53.50
N CYS A 23 -54.70 26.73 -52.19
CA CYS A 23 -53.81 26.11 -51.21
C CYS A 23 -53.82 24.57 -51.32
N VAL A 24 -52.65 23.97 -51.45
CA VAL A 24 -52.41 22.58 -51.04
C VAL A 24 -51.27 22.62 -50.02
N ALA A 25 -51.51 22.02 -48.86
CA ALA A 25 -50.52 21.97 -47.80
C ALA A 25 -49.29 21.17 -48.27
N LEU A 26 -48.16 21.84 -48.47
CA LEU A 26 -46.87 21.17 -48.43
C LEU A 26 -46.64 20.74 -46.98
N PRO A 27 -46.22 19.48 -46.73
CA PRO A 27 -45.76 19.12 -45.41
C PRO A 27 -44.55 19.99 -45.11
N THR A 28 -44.66 20.79 -44.04
CA THR A 28 -43.47 21.30 -43.37
C THR A 28 -42.59 20.09 -43.09
N PHE A 29 -41.38 20.05 -43.66
CA PHE A 29 -40.32 19.25 -43.10
C PHE A 29 -40.04 19.84 -41.72
N THR A 30 -40.78 19.37 -40.72
CA THR A 30 -40.30 19.35 -39.35
C THR A 30 -38.96 18.65 -39.44
N ALA A 31 -37.89 19.35 -39.06
CA ALA A 31 -36.65 18.68 -38.77
C ALA A 31 -36.95 17.71 -37.63
N ASN A 32 -37.17 16.43 -37.99
CA ASN A 32 -37.11 15.37 -37.00
C ASN A 32 -35.74 15.52 -36.35
N ALA A 33 -35.72 15.61 -35.02
CA ALA A 33 -34.51 15.39 -34.27
C ALA A 33 -34.03 13.98 -34.63
N GLN A 34 -33.08 13.88 -35.56
CA GLN A 34 -32.43 12.61 -35.87
C GLN A 34 -31.70 12.20 -34.60
N ASN A 35 -31.95 10.96 -34.19
CA ASN A 35 -31.61 10.45 -32.87
C ASN A 35 -30.18 10.82 -32.43
N ALA A 36 -30.04 11.21 -31.16
CA ALA A 36 -28.73 11.40 -30.53
C ALA A 36 -27.95 10.07 -30.33
N GLU A 37 -28.57 8.95 -30.70
CA GLU A 37 -28.06 7.59 -30.61
C GLU A 37 -27.38 7.21 -31.94
N GLY A 38 -26.10 6.85 -31.87
CA GLY A 38 -25.33 6.39 -33.02
C GLY A 38 -25.63 4.94 -33.42
N PRO A 39 -24.95 4.41 -34.46
CA PRO A 39 -25.13 3.03 -34.90
C PRO A 39 -24.88 2.00 -33.78
N THR A 40 -25.55 0.86 -33.92
CA THR A 40 -25.41 -0.28 -33.00
C THR A 40 -24.52 -1.36 -33.62
N TYR A 41 -23.53 -1.82 -32.85
CA TYR A 41 -22.62 -2.90 -33.17
C TYR A 41 -22.82 -4.07 -32.21
N GLN A 42 -22.49 -5.27 -32.67
CA GLN A 42 -22.48 -6.50 -31.88
C GLN A 42 -21.02 -6.82 -31.56
N ALA A 43 -20.68 -6.98 -30.28
CA ALA A 43 -19.38 -7.48 -29.88
C ALA A 43 -19.28 -8.99 -30.14
N ALA A 44 -18.10 -9.45 -30.53
CA ALA A 44 -17.78 -10.87 -30.61
C ALA A 44 -17.51 -11.45 -29.22
N ALA A 45 -17.33 -12.78 -29.14
CA ALA A 45 -17.13 -13.48 -27.87
C ALA A 45 -15.84 -13.09 -27.12
N ASP A 46 -14.83 -12.58 -27.83
CA ASP A 46 -13.57 -12.03 -27.31
C ASP A 46 -13.63 -10.51 -27.04
N GLY A 47 -14.78 -9.88 -27.32
CA GLY A 47 -15.04 -8.46 -27.19
C GLY A 47 -14.73 -7.64 -28.45
N THR A 48 -14.15 -8.21 -29.50
CA THR A 48 -13.82 -7.46 -30.73
C THR A 48 -15.08 -6.92 -31.41
N VAL A 49 -14.99 -5.74 -32.03
CA VAL A 49 -16.12 -5.06 -32.68
C VAL A 49 -15.82 -4.67 -34.13
N PRO A 50 -16.82 -4.62 -35.02
CA PRO A 50 -16.63 -4.11 -36.38
C PRO A 50 -16.24 -2.62 -36.39
N ALA A 51 -15.31 -2.25 -37.28
CA ALA A 51 -14.89 -0.87 -37.52
C ALA A 51 -16.07 0.08 -37.78
N GLN A 52 -16.08 1.25 -37.14
CA GLN A 52 -17.25 2.14 -37.13
C GLN A 52 -17.20 3.27 -38.18
N SER A 53 -16.10 4.02 -38.26
CA SER A 53 -15.91 5.19 -39.15
C SER A 53 -14.46 5.28 -39.60
N THR A 54 -14.19 5.50 -40.90
CA THR A 54 -12.82 5.74 -41.41
C THR A 54 -12.30 7.15 -41.14
N ASP A 55 -13.09 8.02 -40.52
CA ASP A 55 -12.67 9.35 -40.10
C ASP A 55 -12.85 9.48 -38.58
N GLY A 56 -11.73 9.69 -37.88
CA GLY A 56 -11.63 9.69 -36.43
C GLY A 56 -11.32 8.32 -35.81
N PRO A 57 -11.00 8.30 -34.50
CA PRO A 57 -10.66 7.08 -33.77
C PRO A 57 -11.86 6.12 -33.67
N GLN A 58 -11.55 4.83 -33.62
CA GLN A 58 -12.45 3.69 -33.59
C GLN A 58 -12.22 2.85 -32.33
N VAL A 59 -13.30 2.25 -31.83
CA VAL A 59 -13.23 1.19 -30.83
C VAL A 59 -12.90 -0.12 -31.54
N THR A 60 -11.93 -0.87 -31.05
CA THR A 60 -11.50 -2.17 -31.61
C THR A 60 -12.05 -3.34 -30.81
N LYS A 61 -12.20 -3.18 -29.48
CA LYS A 61 -12.69 -4.20 -28.55
C LYS A 61 -13.35 -3.58 -27.32
N VAL A 62 -14.42 -4.21 -26.83
CA VAL A 62 -15.09 -3.88 -25.57
C VAL A 62 -15.34 -5.15 -24.77
N ARG A 63 -15.02 -5.15 -23.48
CA ARG A 63 -15.28 -6.28 -22.57
C ARG A 63 -15.40 -5.84 -21.12
N LEU A 64 -16.10 -6.63 -20.32
CA LEU A 64 -15.89 -6.65 -18.87
C LEU A 64 -14.87 -7.74 -18.53
N LEU A 65 -14.05 -7.52 -17.52
CA LEU A 65 -13.15 -8.54 -16.98
C LEU A 65 -13.88 -9.48 -16.01
N LYS A 66 -13.36 -10.71 -15.83
CA LYS A 66 -13.85 -11.66 -14.81
C LYS A 66 -13.16 -11.47 -13.47
N GLU A 67 -11.91 -11.04 -13.52
CA GLU A 67 -10.96 -10.91 -12.42
C GLU A 67 -11.20 -9.63 -11.59
N GLY A 68 -12.05 -8.73 -12.06
CA GLY A 68 -12.34 -7.48 -11.36
C GLY A 68 -13.50 -6.70 -11.97
N THR A 69 -13.80 -5.57 -11.35
CA THR A 69 -14.94 -4.72 -11.71
C THR A 69 -14.59 -3.69 -12.78
N PHE A 70 -14.00 -4.15 -13.89
CA PHE A 70 -13.46 -3.30 -14.94
C PHE A 70 -14.19 -3.47 -16.28
N LEU A 71 -14.50 -2.33 -16.89
CA LEU A 71 -14.85 -2.19 -18.30
C LEU A 71 -13.59 -1.77 -19.07
N GLU A 72 -13.19 -2.57 -20.05
CA GLU A 72 -12.16 -2.19 -21.03
C GLU A 72 -12.80 -1.71 -22.34
N VAL A 73 -12.33 -0.57 -22.84
CA VAL A 73 -12.60 -0.07 -24.20
C VAL A 73 -11.26 0.15 -24.88
N HIS A 74 -10.97 -0.67 -25.89
CA HIS A 74 -9.75 -0.62 -26.69
C HIS A 74 -9.99 0.26 -27.93
N TRP A 75 -9.00 1.06 -28.28
CA TRP A 75 -9.01 1.98 -29.41
C TRP A 75 -7.98 1.54 -30.47
N ASN A 76 -8.09 2.03 -31.70
CA ASN A 76 -7.11 1.75 -32.77
C ASN A 76 -5.90 2.71 -32.75
N GLU A 77 -5.98 3.80 -31.98
CA GLU A 77 -5.00 4.88 -31.88
C GLU A 77 -5.23 5.66 -30.57
N TYR A 78 -4.25 6.50 -30.17
CA TYR A 78 -4.36 7.38 -29.01
C TYR A 78 -5.63 8.25 -29.09
N VAL A 79 -6.40 8.24 -28.01
CA VAL A 79 -7.48 9.20 -27.73
C VAL A 79 -7.15 10.02 -26.50
N ASP A 80 -7.71 11.23 -26.40
CA ASP A 80 -7.56 12.13 -25.25
C ASP A 80 -7.89 11.39 -23.96
N GLU A 81 -6.84 11.15 -23.16
CA GLU A 81 -6.86 10.33 -21.95
C GLU A 81 -7.90 10.79 -20.91
N THR A 82 -8.28 12.08 -20.91
CA THR A 82 -9.31 12.60 -20.00
C THR A 82 -10.72 12.27 -20.49
N GLN A 83 -10.94 12.36 -21.81
CA GLN A 83 -12.23 12.05 -22.44
C GLN A 83 -12.46 10.54 -22.50
N ALA A 84 -11.39 9.76 -22.68
CA ALA A 84 -11.40 8.31 -22.81
C ALA A 84 -11.83 7.58 -21.53
N VAL A 85 -11.76 8.23 -20.36
CA VAL A 85 -12.21 7.66 -19.07
C VAL A 85 -13.21 8.52 -18.31
N ASN A 86 -13.64 9.65 -18.87
CA ASN A 86 -14.75 10.43 -18.33
C ASN A 86 -16.05 9.62 -18.47
N VAL A 87 -16.58 9.15 -17.34
CA VAL A 87 -17.78 8.32 -17.25
C VAL A 87 -19.03 8.95 -17.88
N ASP A 88 -19.14 10.27 -18.00
CA ASP A 88 -20.24 10.94 -18.71
C ASP A 88 -20.29 10.62 -20.22
N ASN A 89 -19.20 10.08 -20.77
CA ASN A 89 -19.14 9.62 -22.16
C ASN A 89 -19.58 8.16 -22.34
N PHE A 90 -19.88 7.43 -21.25
CA PHE A 90 -20.15 5.99 -21.28
C PHE A 90 -21.43 5.65 -20.49
N THR A 91 -22.27 4.77 -21.06
CA THR A 91 -23.44 4.22 -20.35
C THR A 91 -23.41 2.71 -20.46
N LEU A 92 -23.03 2.05 -19.36
CA LEU A 92 -23.06 0.59 -19.24
C LEU A 92 -24.42 0.15 -18.68
N THR A 93 -25.01 -0.89 -19.25
CA THR A 93 -26.25 -1.50 -18.76
C THR A 93 -26.16 -3.02 -18.75
N ASN A 94 -26.80 -3.66 -17.75
CA ASN A 94 -26.98 -5.10 -17.65
C ASN A 94 -28.48 -5.41 -17.50
N GLY A 95 -29.06 -6.09 -18.48
CA GLY A 95 -30.51 -6.34 -18.53
C GLY A 95 -31.37 -5.08 -18.64
N GLY A 96 -30.82 -3.99 -19.18
CA GLY A 96 -31.48 -2.68 -19.28
C GLY A 96 -31.45 -1.85 -18.00
N LYS A 97 -30.81 -2.33 -16.92
CA LYS A 97 -30.48 -1.50 -15.74
C LYS A 97 -29.10 -0.88 -15.92
N THR A 98 -28.96 0.40 -15.63
CA THR A 98 -27.66 1.09 -15.61
C THR A 98 -26.74 0.48 -14.55
N VAL A 99 -25.49 0.23 -14.92
CA VAL A 99 -24.39 -0.12 -14.01
C VAL A 99 -23.62 1.17 -13.73
N THR A 100 -23.36 1.47 -12.45
CA THR A 100 -22.66 2.71 -12.06
C THR A 100 -21.18 2.59 -12.37
N LEU A 101 -20.68 3.40 -13.30
CA LEU A 101 -19.24 3.55 -13.55
C LEU A 101 -18.61 4.46 -12.48
N ARG A 102 -17.39 4.13 -12.03
CA ARG A 102 -16.63 4.95 -11.08
C ARG A 102 -15.82 6.01 -11.84
N PRO A 103 -16.00 7.31 -11.58
CA PRO A 103 -15.18 8.35 -12.21
C PRO A 103 -13.72 8.23 -11.73
N LYS A 104 -12.78 8.62 -12.60
CA LYS A 104 -11.39 8.79 -12.23
C LYS A 104 -11.26 9.81 -11.08
N ALA A 105 -10.45 9.50 -10.07
CA ALA A 105 -10.10 10.45 -9.02
C ALA A 105 -9.28 11.63 -9.59
N ASN A 106 -9.45 12.83 -9.03
CA ASN A 106 -8.68 14.00 -9.49
C ASN A 106 -7.22 13.97 -9.01
N ASP A 107 -6.96 13.21 -7.95
CA ASP A 107 -5.70 13.12 -7.21
C ASP A 107 -5.59 11.76 -6.50
N GLY A 108 -4.36 11.31 -6.29
CA GLY A 108 -4.03 10.03 -5.65
C GLY A 108 -4.43 8.78 -6.47
N VAL A 109 -4.74 7.72 -5.73
CA VAL A 109 -5.10 6.40 -6.26
C VAL A 109 -6.42 6.44 -7.04
N THR A 110 -6.45 5.78 -8.19
CA THR A 110 -7.65 5.63 -9.04
C THR A 110 -7.70 4.26 -9.69
N ASP A 111 -8.88 3.67 -9.79
CA ASP A 111 -9.13 2.41 -10.50
C ASP A 111 -9.74 2.61 -11.91
N THR A 112 -9.94 3.87 -12.31
CA THR A 112 -10.34 4.31 -13.65
C THR A 112 -9.24 5.19 -14.27
N TYR A 113 -8.61 4.74 -15.35
CA TYR A 113 -7.48 5.41 -16.03
C TYR A 113 -7.21 4.83 -17.44
N TYR A 114 -6.40 5.53 -18.24
CA TYR A 114 -6.14 5.23 -19.65
C TYR A 114 -4.73 4.67 -19.82
N PHE A 115 -4.61 3.42 -20.29
CA PHE A 115 -3.33 2.81 -20.64
C PHE A 115 -2.92 3.23 -22.03
N ASP A 116 -1.81 3.95 -22.11
CA ASP A 116 -1.16 4.38 -23.34
C ASP A 116 0.26 4.84 -23.01
N LYS A 117 1.25 4.49 -23.85
CA LYS A 117 2.65 4.94 -23.63
C LYS A 117 2.82 6.47 -23.76
N ASP A 118 1.92 7.13 -24.48
CA ASP A 118 1.90 8.57 -24.71
C ASP A 118 0.90 9.30 -23.77
N ASN A 119 0.43 8.62 -22.70
CA ASN A 119 -0.37 9.22 -21.63
C ASN A 119 0.40 10.40 -20.98
N LYS A 120 -0.14 11.61 -21.12
CA LYS A 120 0.55 12.87 -20.79
C LYS A 120 0.60 13.11 -19.29
N GLU A 121 -0.45 12.72 -18.56
CA GLU A 121 -0.47 12.80 -17.10
C GLU A 121 0.59 11.89 -16.47
N VAL A 122 0.66 10.61 -16.87
CA VAL A 122 1.65 9.67 -16.30
C VAL A 122 3.07 9.98 -16.78
N ALA A 123 3.23 10.46 -18.03
CA ALA A 123 4.54 10.87 -18.55
C ALA A 123 5.09 12.17 -17.93
N ALA A 124 4.26 12.94 -17.22
CA ALA A 124 4.69 14.12 -16.45
C ALA A 124 5.35 13.74 -15.11
N GLU A 125 5.03 12.55 -14.57
CA GLU A 125 5.54 12.07 -13.29
C GLU A 125 6.96 11.47 -13.42
N SER A 126 7.71 11.44 -12.31
CA SER A 126 9.12 11.02 -12.35
C SER A 126 9.31 9.53 -12.69
N GLY A 127 8.38 8.67 -12.26
CA GLY A 127 8.42 7.22 -12.51
C GLY A 127 8.16 6.81 -13.96
N LYS A 128 7.43 7.64 -14.74
CA LYS A 128 7.09 7.40 -16.16
C LYS A 128 6.60 5.99 -16.46
N LEU A 129 5.78 5.44 -15.56
CA LEU A 129 5.38 4.03 -15.53
C LEU A 129 4.99 3.45 -16.90
N MET A 130 4.21 4.19 -17.69
CA MET A 130 3.69 3.73 -18.99
C MET A 130 4.67 3.83 -20.18
N GLN A 131 5.88 4.39 -20.02
CA GLN A 131 6.77 4.73 -21.16
C GLN A 131 7.21 3.54 -22.03
N TYR A 132 7.08 2.31 -21.51
CA TYR A 132 7.43 1.05 -22.19
C TYR A 132 6.23 0.18 -22.55
N LEU A 133 4.99 0.68 -22.39
CA LEU A 133 3.81 -0.04 -22.88
C LEU A 133 3.91 -0.29 -24.40
N ASP A 134 3.39 -1.43 -24.86
CA ASP A 134 3.31 -1.74 -26.29
C ASP A 134 2.62 -0.57 -27.03
N PRO A 135 3.22 -0.01 -28.10
CA PRO A 135 2.67 1.15 -28.80
C PRO A 135 1.27 0.98 -29.41
N SER A 136 0.71 -0.22 -29.42
CA SER A 136 -0.66 -0.52 -29.84
C SER A 136 -1.68 -0.56 -28.69
N ILE A 137 -1.23 -0.50 -27.43
CA ILE A 137 -2.11 -0.41 -26.26
C ILE A 137 -2.65 1.02 -26.16
N HIS A 138 -3.92 1.14 -26.54
CA HIS A 138 -4.74 2.34 -26.41
C HIS A 138 -6.03 1.93 -25.68
N MET A 139 -6.02 1.86 -24.35
CA MET A 139 -7.09 1.21 -23.60
C MET A 139 -7.63 2.06 -22.45
N SER A 140 -8.92 2.39 -22.53
CA SER A 140 -9.69 2.88 -21.38
C SER A 140 -9.96 1.72 -20.42
N ASN A 141 -9.46 1.81 -19.19
CA ASN A 141 -9.89 0.98 -18.07
C ASN A 141 -10.82 1.81 -17.18
N ILE A 142 -12.10 1.43 -17.12
CA ILE A 142 -13.13 2.15 -16.37
C ILE A 142 -13.75 1.19 -15.36
N ALA A 143 -13.56 1.48 -14.08
CA ALA A 143 -14.11 0.67 -13.01
C ALA A 143 -15.63 0.88 -12.86
N TYR A 144 -16.33 -0.11 -12.29
CA TYR A 144 -17.78 -0.06 -12.07
C TYR A 144 -18.21 -0.68 -10.75
N SER A 145 -19.31 -0.21 -10.18
CA SER A 145 -19.84 -0.66 -8.89
C SER A 145 -21.09 -1.52 -9.05
N GLY A 146 -21.21 -2.55 -8.19
CA GLY A 146 -22.32 -3.51 -8.21
C GLY A 146 -21.96 -4.82 -8.94
N THR A 147 -22.94 -5.72 -9.06
CA THR A 147 -22.77 -7.04 -9.68
C THR A 147 -23.42 -7.12 -11.05
N ILE A 148 -22.82 -7.92 -11.94
CA ILE A 148 -23.35 -8.24 -13.26
C ILE A 148 -24.16 -9.54 -13.17
N ASP A 149 -25.41 -9.55 -13.63
CA ASP A 149 -26.17 -10.78 -13.86
C ASP A 149 -25.74 -11.38 -15.21
N PRO A 150 -25.03 -12.52 -15.23
CA PRO A 150 -24.52 -13.13 -16.46
C PRO A 150 -25.62 -13.70 -17.36
N THR A 151 -26.86 -13.79 -16.87
CA THR A 151 -28.03 -14.22 -17.67
C THR A 151 -28.66 -13.08 -18.47
N LYS A 152 -28.19 -11.84 -18.31
CA LYS A 152 -28.73 -10.66 -18.96
C LYS A 152 -27.76 -10.08 -20.00
N PRO A 153 -28.27 -9.55 -21.13
CA PRO A 153 -27.43 -8.88 -22.10
C PRO A 153 -26.76 -7.65 -21.47
N ILE A 154 -25.50 -7.45 -21.82
CA ILE A 154 -24.72 -6.27 -21.45
C ILE A 154 -24.60 -5.38 -22.69
N THR A 155 -24.89 -4.10 -22.49
CA THR A 155 -24.86 -3.08 -23.55
C THR A 155 -24.09 -1.86 -23.05
N LEU A 156 -23.14 -1.39 -23.86
CA LEU A 156 -22.36 -0.18 -23.63
C LEU A 156 -22.69 0.84 -24.72
N THR A 157 -23.19 2.01 -24.34
CA THR A 157 -23.29 3.17 -25.25
C THR A 157 -22.13 4.12 -24.99
N ILE A 158 -21.46 4.56 -26.06
CA ILE A 158 -20.33 5.50 -26.02
C ILE A 158 -20.69 6.76 -26.80
N LYS A 159 -20.53 7.91 -26.17
CA LYS A 159 -20.65 9.25 -26.75
C LYS A 159 -19.33 9.66 -27.41
N GLY A 160 -18.91 8.91 -28.43
CA GLY A 160 -17.64 9.10 -29.13
C GLY A 160 -17.41 10.52 -29.66
N SER A 161 -18.47 11.31 -29.93
CA SER A 161 -18.33 12.70 -30.39
C SER A 161 -17.64 13.63 -29.38
N ALA A 162 -17.52 13.20 -28.11
CA ALA A 162 -16.80 13.89 -27.05
C ALA A 162 -15.38 13.35 -26.80
N ILE A 163 -14.96 12.27 -27.47
CA ILE A 163 -13.66 11.60 -27.33
C ILE A 163 -12.87 11.80 -28.62
N LYS A 164 -11.65 12.35 -28.54
CA LYS A 164 -10.90 12.81 -29.72
C LYS A 164 -9.48 12.27 -29.80
N ASP A 165 -8.98 12.11 -31.02
CA ASP A 165 -7.55 11.86 -31.29
C ASP A 165 -6.69 13.13 -31.07
N ASN A 166 -5.36 12.99 -31.18
CA ASN A 166 -4.42 14.12 -31.12
C ASN A 166 -4.58 15.13 -32.29
N ALA A 167 -5.30 14.79 -33.37
CA ALA A 167 -5.65 15.71 -34.46
C ALA A 167 -6.98 16.46 -34.21
N GLY A 168 -7.67 16.16 -33.10
CA GLY A 168 -8.96 16.74 -32.72
C GLY A 168 -10.17 16.13 -33.44
N LYS A 169 -10.01 15.03 -34.19
CA LYS A 169 -11.13 14.29 -34.77
C LYS A 169 -11.82 13.48 -33.68
N ALA A 170 -13.13 13.44 -33.70
CA ALA A 170 -13.91 12.73 -32.70
C ALA A 170 -14.23 11.29 -33.15
N ALA A 171 -14.33 10.38 -32.18
CA ALA A 171 -14.88 9.05 -32.41
C ALA A 171 -16.36 9.12 -32.80
N GLN A 172 -16.90 8.03 -33.35
CA GLN A 172 -18.33 7.94 -33.61
C GLN A 172 -19.11 7.67 -32.32
N ASN A 173 -20.26 8.33 -32.13
CA ASN A 173 -21.26 7.84 -31.16
C ASN A 173 -21.68 6.42 -31.57
N ALA A 174 -21.74 5.48 -30.63
CA ALA A 174 -22.04 4.08 -30.92
C ALA A 174 -22.65 3.36 -29.73
N THR A 175 -23.40 2.30 -30.00
CA THR A 175 -23.87 1.35 -28.97
C THR A 175 -23.34 -0.04 -29.28
N TYR A 176 -22.66 -0.66 -28.32
CA TYR A 176 -22.12 -2.00 -28.40
C TYR A 176 -22.99 -2.94 -27.58
N THR A 177 -23.51 -3.97 -28.23
CA THR A 177 -24.41 -4.98 -27.65
C THR A 177 -23.70 -6.31 -27.54
N ASN A 178 -24.15 -7.16 -26.59
CA ASN A 178 -23.50 -8.43 -26.25
C ASN A 178 -22.04 -8.25 -25.80
N VAL A 179 -21.75 -7.17 -25.07
CA VAL A 179 -20.42 -6.94 -24.45
C VAL A 179 -20.11 -8.14 -23.55
N PRO A 180 -19.05 -8.93 -23.80
CA PRO A 180 -18.80 -10.16 -23.07
C PRO A 180 -18.11 -9.90 -21.73
N VAL A 181 -18.24 -10.87 -20.81
CA VAL A 181 -17.41 -10.95 -19.59
C VAL A 181 -16.34 -12.01 -19.85
N THR A 182 -15.11 -11.58 -20.12
CA THR A 182 -13.98 -12.45 -20.51
C THR A 182 -12.87 -12.38 -19.49
N SER A 183 -12.06 -13.44 -19.38
CA SER A 183 -10.83 -13.36 -18.58
C SER A 183 -9.83 -12.39 -19.25
N TYR A 184 -9.01 -11.73 -18.45
CA TYR A 184 -7.74 -11.17 -18.94
C TYR A 184 -6.77 -12.29 -19.35
N TYR A 185 -6.67 -13.34 -18.52
CA TYR A 185 -5.76 -14.45 -18.71
C TYR A 185 -6.19 -15.38 -19.86
N THR A 186 -5.24 -15.71 -20.74
CA THR A 186 -5.44 -16.59 -21.90
C THR A 186 -4.52 -17.82 -21.84
N LYS A 187 -3.41 -17.74 -21.10
CA LYS A 187 -2.48 -18.85 -20.82
C LYS A 187 -2.52 -19.23 -19.35
N THR A 188 -2.33 -20.51 -19.07
CA THR A 188 -2.27 -21.04 -17.69
C THR A 188 -1.47 -22.33 -17.66
N ILE A 189 -0.62 -22.47 -16.64
CA ILE A 189 -0.01 -23.74 -16.24
C ILE A 189 -0.19 -23.93 -14.72
N THR A 190 -0.11 -25.17 -14.25
CA THR A 190 -0.17 -25.50 -12.82
C THR A 190 1.17 -26.12 -12.43
N THR A 191 1.78 -25.63 -11.36
CA THR A 191 3.06 -26.14 -10.84
C THR A 191 2.85 -27.49 -10.13
N LYS A 192 3.91 -28.23 -9.81
CA LYS A 192 3.80 -29.49 -9.05
C LYS A 192 3.22 -29.24 -7.65
N ALA A 193 3.59 -28.13 -7.02
CA ALA A 193 3.04 -27.65 -5.75
C ALA A 193 1.53 -27.30 -5.83
N GLY A 194 0.93 -27.29 -7.03
CA GLY A 194 -0.49 -27.05 -7.26
C GLY A 194 -0.86 -25.57 -7.49
N ILE A 195 0.12 -24.67 -7.45
CA ILE A 195 -0.07 -23.23 -7.66
C ILE A 195 -0.39 -22.97 -9.13
N VAL A 196 -1.29 -22.02 -9.40
CA VAL A 196 -1.66 -21.62 -10.76
C VAL A 196 -0.75 -20.48 -11.21
N VAL A 197 -0.06 -20.66 -12.35
CA VAL A 197 0.68 -19.61 -13.04
C VAL A 197 -0.09 -19.21 -14.30
N LYS A 198 -0.38 -17.91 -14.46
CA LYS A 198 -1.34 -17.37 -15.45
C LYS A 198 -0.79 -16.12 -16.14
N SER A 199 -1.16 -15.89 -17.41
CA SER A 199 -0.81 -14.68 -18.18
C SER A 199 -1.82 -14.41 -19.29
N ASP A 200 -1.70 -13.26 -19.97
CA ASP A 200 -2.26 -13.03 -21.30
C ASP A 200 -1.45 -13.79 -22.38
N ASP A 201 -1.68 -13.50 -23.67
CA ASP A 201 -1.02 -14.16 -24.78
C ASP A 201 0.32 -13.54 -25.23
N GLY A 202 0.61 -12.30 -24.81
CA GLY A 202 1.86 -11.58 -25.06
C GLY A 202 3.08 -12.16 -24.36
N VAL A 203 2.92 -12.65 -23.11
CA VAL A 203 4.03 -13.28 -22.36
C VAL A 203 4.55 -14.53 -23.04
N SER A 204 5.88 -14.69 -23.07
CA SER A 204 6.51 -15.88 -23.65
C SER A 204 6.22 -17.17 -22.87
N ASP A 205 5.94 -18.27 -23.56
CA ASP A 205 5.71 -19.59 -22.95
C ASP A 205 6.94 -20.06 -22.11
N LYS A 206 8.14 -19.60 -22.50
CA LYS A 206 9.39 -19.80 -21.77
C LYS A 206 9.34 -19.15 -20.37
N ALA A 207 8.80 -17.94 -20.27
CA ALA A 207 8.66 -17.25 -18.99
C ALA A 207 7.67 -17.96 -18.09
N LEU A 208 6.47 -18.34 -18.58
CA LEU A 208 5.50 -19.09 -17.76
C LEU A 208 6.13 -20.38 -17.19
N GLN A 209 6.76 -21.17 -18.06
CA GLN A 209 7.42 -22.41 -17.65
C GLN A 209 8.53 -22.16 -16.61
N LYS A 210 9.29 -21.08 -16.77
CA LYS A 210 10.34 -20.68 -15.82
C LYS A 210 9.76 -20.20 -14.48
N THR A 211 8.67 -19.44 -14.48
CA THR A 211 7.94 -19.05 -13.26
C THR A 211 7.50 -20.30 -12.49
N ALA A 212 6.89 -21.28 -13.15
CA ALA A 212 6.50 -22.53 -12.48
C ALA A 212 7.70 -23.32 -11.93
N GLU A 213 8.81 -23.39 -12.66
CA GLU A 213 10.04 -24.04 -12.17
C GLU A 213 10.65 -23.34 -10.94
N LEU A 214 10.56 -22.01 -10.85
CA LEU A 214 11.05 -21.23 -9.71
C LEU A 214 10.10 -21.37 -8.50
N VAL A 215 8.79 -21.25 -8.72
CA VAL A 215 7.74 -21.47 -7.70
C VAL A 215 7.82 -22.89 -7.12
N ASP A 216 7.99 -23.91 -7.95
CA ASP A 216 8.20 -25.29 -7.47
C ASP A 216 9.52 -25.44 -6.70
N ALA A 217 10.61 -24.81 -7.15
CA ALA A 217 11.88 -24.87 -6.42
C ALA A 217 11.83 -24.16 -5.05
N GLU A 218 11.06 -23.08 -4.93
CA GLU A 218 10.83 -22.34 -3.69
C GLU A 218 9.94 -23.13 -2.71
N LEU A 219 8.86 -23.74 -3.21
CA LEU A 219 7.92 -24.58 -2.43
C LEU A 219 8.34 -26.06 -2.31
N ASN A 220 9.59 -26.43 -2.65
CA ASN A 220 10.08 -27.80 -2.56
C ASN A 220 9.24 -28.84 -3.32
N ASP A 221 8.84 -28.54 -4.57
CA ASP A 221 7.87 -29.29 -5.37
C ASP A 221 6.48 -29.50 -4.70
N GLY A 222 6.21 -28.80 -3.58
CA GLY A 222 5.03 -28.92 -2.73
C GLY A 222 5.19 -29.83 -1.50
N ASP A 223 6.41 -30.25 -1.15
CA ASP A 223 6.65 -31.34 -0.19
C ASP A 223 7.01 -30.89 1.25
N ASP A 224 6.47 -31.66 2.20
CA ASP A 224 6.87 -31.83 3.62
C ASP A 224 6.68 -30.71 4.68
N ASN A 225 5.90 -29.63 4.45
CA ASN A 225 5.48 -28.72 5.56
C ASN A 225 4.03 -28.19 5.55
N GLY A 226 3.23 -28.47 4.52
CA GLY A 226 1.80 -28.10 4.49
C GLY A 226 1.47 -26.70 3.95
N ILE A 227 2.47 -25.82 3.78
CA ILE A 227 2.27 -24.43 3.33
C ILE A 227 1.65 -24.42 1.92
N ALA A 228 2.24 -25.14 0.95
CA ALA A 228 1.75 -25.17 -0.42
C ALA A 228 0.27 -25.63 -0.53
N GLN A 229 -0.13 -26.60 0.28
CA GLN A 229 -1.50 -27.12 0.32
C GLN A 229 -2.49 -26.08 0.87
N GLU A 230 -2.08 -25.29 1.86
CA GLU A 230 -2.86 -24.17 2.37
C GLU A 230 -2.94 -23.04 1.34
N MET A 231 -1.83 -22.68 0.67
CA MET A 231 -1.83 -21.71 -0.42
C MET A 231 -2.83 -22.06 -1.54
N VAL A 232 -2.84 -23.33 -1.99
CA VAL A 232 -3.80 -23.83 -2.98
C VAL A 232 -5.24 -23.76 -2.48
N LYS A 233 -5.47 -24.05 -1.19
CA LYS A 233 -6.80 -23.93 -0.55
C LYS A 233 -7.29 -22.48 -0.46
N GLN A 234 -6.38 -21.52 -0.28
CA GLN A 234 -6.67 -20.09 -0.25
C GLN A 234 -6.77 -19.46 -1.65
N GLY A 235 -6.38 -20.18 -2.71
CA GLY A 235 -6.51 -19.73 -4.11
C GLY A 235 -5.31 -18.96 -4.66
N ASN A 236 -4.15 -19.01 -3.99
CA ASN A 236 -2.92 -18.32 -4.38
C ASN A 236 -2.54 -18.63 -5.83
N SER A 237 -2.08 -17.60 -6.56
CA SER A 237 -1.63 -17.75 -7.95
C SER A 237 -0.55 -16.74 -8.30
N VAL A 238 0.20 -17.01 -9.38
CA VAL A 238 1.23 -16.10 -9.90
C VAL A 238 0.83 -15.62 -11.29
N ALA A 239 0.70 -14.30 -11.45
CA ALA A 239 0.41 -13.63 -12.71
C ALA A 239 1.70 -13.14 -13.38
N VAL A 240 2.00 -13.61 -14.59
CA VAL A 240 3.14 -13.10 -15.37
C VAL A 240 2.63 -12.05 -16.36
N TYR A 241 3.35 -10.94 -16.49
CA TYR A 241 3.10 -9.90 -17.51
C TYR A 241 4.35 -9.66 -18.38
N GLY A 242 4.12 -9.16 -19.60
CA GLY A 242 5.13 -9.12 -20.66
C GLY A 242 6.14 -7.99 -20.55
N ASP A 243 7.20 -8.04 -21.37
CA ASP A 243 8.25 -7.01 -21.41
C ASP A 243 7.74 -5.59 -21.72
N HIS A 244 6.60 -5.48 -22.41
CA HIS A 244 5.94 -4.22 -22.81
C HIS A 244 4.61 -3.99 -22.07
N GLU A 245 4.51 -4.53 -20.86
CA GLU A 245 3.40 -4.32 -19.94
C GLU A 245 3.92 -3.71 -18.62
N ILE A 246 2.98 -3.26 -17.78
CA ILE A 246 3.23 -2.81 -16.40
C ILE A 246 2.44 -3.71 -15.45
N PRO A 247 2.78 -3.81 -14.15
CA PRO A 247 2.05 -4.65 -13.21
C PRO A 247 0.54 -4.46 -13.26
N GLN A 248 0.06 -3.22 -13.41
CA GLN A 248 -1.36 -2.91 -13.43
C GLN A 248 -2.08 -3.36 -14.72
N MET A 249 -1.41 -3.98 -15.69
CA MET A 249 -2.10 -4.77 -16.72
C MET A 249 -2.83 -5.97 -16.08
N ILE A 250 -2.25 -6.55 -15.02
CA ILE A 250 -2.87 -7.55 -14.15
C ILE A 250 -4.12 -6.94 -13.48
N PRO A 251 -5.33 -7.48 -13.74
CA PRO A 251 -6.59 -6.89 -13.28
C PRO A 251 -6.69 -6.72 -11.77
N GLU A 252 -6.20 -7.71 -11.04
CA GLU A 252 -6.13 -7.75 -9.57
C GLU A 252 -5.41 -6.53 -8.98
N GLN A 253 -4.45 -5.95 -9.71
CA GLN A 253 -3.59 -4.85 -9.24
C GLN A 253 -4.03 -3.47 -9.75
N ARG A 254 -5.14 -3.39 -10.51
CA ARG A 254 -5.68 -2.12 -11.05
C ARG A 254 -6.35 -1.22 -10.02
N TYR A 255 -6.75 -1.77 -8.87
CA TYR A 255 -7.47 -1.01 -7.85
C TYR A 255 -6.62 0.04 -7.13
N LEU A 256 -5.29 -0.09 -7.21
CA LEU A 256 -4.32 0.70 -6.43
C LEU A 256 -3.38 1.53 -7.32
N PHE A 257 -3.77 1.80 -8.58
CA PHE A 257 -2.96 2.59 -9.49
C PHE A 257 -2.88 4.06 -9.04
N ASP A 258 -1.67 4.54 -8.80
CA ASP A 258 -1.33 5.96 -8.67
C ASP A 258 -0.33 6.33 -9.78
N LYS A 259 -0.50 7.51 -10.39
CA LYS A 259 0.37 7.98 -11.48
C LYS A 259 1.83 8.21 -11.07
N THR A 260 2.08 8.42 -9.78
CA THR A 260 3.42 8.66 -9.22
C THR A 260 4.21 7.36 -9.00
N MET A 261 3.57 6.19 -9.12
CA MET A 261 4.20 4.89 -8.95
C MET A 261 5.40 4.68 -9.87
N TYR A 262 6.42 4.01 -9.33
CA TYR A 262 7.57 3.53 -10.08
C TYR A 262 7.24 2.24 -10.84
N ALA A 263 8.04 1.95 -11.87
CA ALA A 263 7.96 0.69 -12.62
C ALA A 263 8.55 -0.48 -11.82
N ALA A 264 7.85 -0.91 -10.77
CA ALA A 264 8.12 -2.17 -10.08
C ALA A 264 8.04 -3.35 -11.05
N GLU A 265 8.83 -4.40 -10.80
CA GLU A 265 8.87 -5.60 -11.65
C GLU A 265 8.01 -6.76 -11.15
N GLY A 266 7.27 -6.56 -10.05
CA GLY A 266 6.28 -7.46 -9.47
C GLY A 266 5.57 -6.82 -8.25
N TYR A 267 4.63 -7.55 -7.68
CA TYR A 267 3.95 -7.28 -6.39
C TYR A 267 3.48 -8.60 -5.77
N GLY A 268 3.44 -8.72 -4.44
CA GLY A 268 3.27 -10.02 -3.78
C GLY A 268 1.98 -10.22 -2.97
N GLY A 269 1.31 -11.36 -3.19
CA GLY A 269 0.56 -12.09 -2.16
C GLY A 269 -0.51 -11.35 -1.35
N TYR A 270 -1.15 -10.30 -1.86
CA TYR A 270 -2.05 -9.48 -1.05
C TYR A 270 -3.43 -10.12 -0.84
N LEU A 271 -3.89 -10.22 0.43
CA LEU A 271 -5.20 -10.82 0.75
C LEU A 271 -6.37 -10.17 -0.02
N GLY A 272 -6.34 -8.85 -0.21
CA GLY A 272 -7.44 -8.11 -0.84
C GLY A 272 -7.60 -8.35 -2.34
N ASP A 273 -6.61 -8.99 -3.00
CA ASP A 273 -6.68 -9.39 -4.41
C ASP A 273 -6.83 -10.90 -4.62
N GLY A 274 -6.85 -11.69 -3.53
CA GLY A 274 -6.89 -13.15 -3.57
C GLY A 274 -5.53 -13.83 -3.52
N PHE A 275 -4.51 -13.15 -2.96
CA PHE A 275 -3.12 -13.63 -2.88
C PHE A 275 -2.49 -13.88 -4.26
N VAL A 276 -2.62 -12.90 -5.16
CA VAL A 276 -2.04 -12.92 -6.50
C VAL A 276 -0.71 -12.18 -6.51
N SER A 277 0.40 -12.92 -6.50
CA SER A 277 1.69 -12.31 -6.83
C SER A 277 1.77 -12.04 -8.34
N SER A 278 2.34 -10.92 -8.76
CA SER A 278 2.68 -10.64 -10.16
C SER A 278 4.18 -10.51 -10.38
N ILE A 279 4.62 -10.79 -11.61
CA ILE A 279 6.03 -10.71 -12.00
C ILE A 279 6.19 -10.39 -13.50
N SER A 280 7.16 -9.56 -13.84
CA SER A 280 7.57 -9.30 -15.22
C SER A 280 8.36 -10.47 -15.82
N GLU A 281 8.11 -10.79 -17.10
CA GLU A 281 8.82 -11.90 -17.75
C GLU A 281 10.35 -11.70 -17.83
N LYS A 282 10.80 -10.45 -17.96
CA LYS A 282 12.21 -10.07 -17.92
C LYS A 282 12.92 -10.36 -16.60
N ASN A 283 12.25 -10.25 -15.44
CA ASN A 283 12.87 -10.67 -14.18
C ASN A 283 12.94 -12.20 -14.10
N VAL A 284 11.84 -12.90 -14.42
CA VAL A 284 11.80 -14.37 -14.48
C VAL A 284 12.92 -14.95 -15.36
N LEU A 285 13.17 -14.31 -16.51
CA LEU A 285 14.20 -14.70 -17.48
C LEU A 285 15.57 -14.04 -17.25
N ARG A 286 15.70 -13.17 -16.24
CA ARG A 286 16.90 -12.35 -15.92
C ARG A 286 17.51 -11.68 -17.17
N THR A 287 16.65 -11.14 -18.03
CA THR A 287 17.04 -10.61 -19.34
C THR A 287 17.88 -9.34 -19.16
N THR A 288 19.09 -9.35 -19.71
CA THR A 288 20.04 -8.23 -19.65
C THR A 288 20.80 -8.07 -20.96
N GLY A 289 21.12 -6.83 -21.33
CA GLY A 289 21.85 -6.48 -22.55
C GLY A 289 21.03 -6.50 -23.85
N ASP A 290 19.70 -6.58 -23.78
CA ASP A 290 18.86 -6.40 -24.98
C ASP A 290 18.92 -4.91 -25.42
N PRO A 291 19.02 -4.60 -26.74
CA PRO A 291 18.95 -3.22 -27.23
C PRO A 291 17.67 -2.47 -26.85
N ASP A 292 16.60 -3.19 -26.55
CA ASP A 292 15.32 -2.66 -26.10
C ASP A 292 15.28 -2.55 -24.56
N PRO A 293 15.27 -1.34 -23.97
CA PRO A 293 15.31 -1.17 -22.52
C PRO A 293 14.09 -1.77 -21.81
N ALA A 294 12.93 -1.89 -22.47
CA ALA A 294 11.72 -2.45 -21.89
C ALA A 294 11.95 -3.89 -21.38
N LYS A 295 12.69 -4.67 -22.17
CA LYS A 295 12.98 -6.10 -21.97
C LYS A 295 14.08 -6.40 -20.96
N ASN A 296 14.78 -5.37 -20.48
CA ASN A 296 15.85 -5.56 -19.50
C ASN A 296 15.27 -5.47 -18.09
N THR A 297 15.61 -6.43 -17.22
CA THR A 297 15.29 -6.31 -15.79
C THR A 297 16.18 -5.23 -15.16
N ALA A 298 15.60 -4.37 -14.34
CA ALA A 298 16.35 -3.45 -13.48
C ALA A 298 17.07 -4.19 -12.33
N TYR A 299 16.63 -5.41 -12.02
CA TYR A 299 17.06 -6.22 -10.89
C TYR A 299 18.02 -7.33 -11.36
N THR A 300 19.17 -6.94 -11.92
CA THR A 300 20.11 -7.91 -12.54
C THR A 300 20.72 -8.89 -11.55
N ASP A 301 20.79 -8.52 -10.28
CA ASP A 301 21.38 -9.28 -9.17
C ASP A 301 20.33 -9.61 -8.09
N GLU A 302 19.03 -9.61 -8.42
CA GLU A 302 17.95 -9.89 -7.44
C GLU A 302 16.71 -10.53 -8.09
N SER A 303 16.27 -11.68 -7.56
CA SER A 303 15.08 -12.37 -8.07
C SER A 303 13.82 -11.83 -7.39
N VAL A 304 13.18 -10.86 -8.04
CA VAL A 304 11.92 -10.25 -7.59
C VAL A 304 10.83 -11.32 -7.46
N LEU A 305 10.82 -12.36 -8.30
CA LEU A 305 9.85 -13.46 -8.15
C LEU A 305 9.89 -14.12 -6.76
N ILE A 306 11.08 -14.39 -6.24
CA ILE A 306 11.26 -15.06 -4.94
C ILE A 306 10.87 -14.12 -3.78
N HIS A 307 11.03 -12.80 -3.97
CA HIS A 307 10.53 -11.80 -3.02
C HIS A 307 8.99 -11.76 -3.02
N GLU A 308 8.39 -11.48 -4.18
CA GLU A 308 6.94 -11.29 -4.33
C GLU A 308 6.14 -12.57 -4.11
N PHE A 309 6.71 -13.74 -4.41
CA PHE A 309 6.10 -15.02 -4.07
C PHE A 309 6.36 -15.41 -2.61
N GLY A 310 7.49 -15.02 -2.02
CA GLY A 310 7.72 -15.08 -0.57
C GLY A 310 6.61 -14.41 0.24
N HIS A 311 6.12 -13.24 -0.18
CA HIS A 311 4.94 -12.61 0.43
C HIS A 311 3.69 -13.51 0.38
N ALA A 312 3.41 -14.16 -0.75
CA ALA A 312 2.28 -15.09 -0.86
C ALA A 312 2.47 -16.36 -0.01
N ILE A 313 3.69 -16.90 0.05
CA ILE A 313 4.06 -18.04 0.90
C ILE A 313 3.79 -17.72 2.37
N LYS A 314 4.13 -16.52 2.83
CA LYS A 314 3.81 -16.05 4.18
C LYS A 314 2.30 -15.83 4.34
N LEU A 315 1.75 -14.84 3.65
CA LEU A 315 0.41 -14.30 3.90
C LEU A 315 -0.71 -15.26 3.51
N GLY A 316 -0.56 -15.98 2.40
CA GLY A 316 -1.54 -16.90 1.84
C GLY A 316 -1.29 -18.37 2.18
N GLY A 317 -0.14 -18.70 2.78
CA GLY A 317 0.25 -20.05 3.18
C GLY A 317 0.47 -20.16 4.69
N LEU A 318 1.67 -19.77 5.13
CA LEU A 318 2.17 -19.93 6.50
C LEU A 318 1.23 -19.36 7.57
N ASP A 319 0.78 -18.10 7.39
CA ASP A 319 -0.08 -17.42 8.34
C ASP A 319 -1.51 -17.99 8.35
N GLN A 320 -1.93 -18.67 7.28
CA GLN A 320 -3.25 -19.29 7.12
C GLN A 320 -3.32 -20.72 7.67
N MET A 321 -2.18 -21.31 8.09
CA MET A 321 -2.13 -22.67 8.62
C MET A 321 -2.91 -22.78 9.96
N PRO A 322 -3.76 -23.81 10.15
CA PRO A 322 -4.44 -24.03 11.43
C PRO A 322 -3.50 -24.29 12.63
N ASP A 323 -2.31 -24.84 12.37
CA ASP A 323 -1.23 -24.94 13.35
C ASP A 323 -0.22 -23.81 13.12
N GLN A 324 -0.23 -22.84 14.03
CA GLN A 324 0.61 -21.65 13.97
C GLN A 324 2.04 -21.90 14.49
N THR A 325 2.44 -23.14 14.83
CA THR A 325 3.78 -23.44 15.40
C THR A 325 4.92 -22.99 14.48
N LEU A 326 4.80 -23.20 13.17
CA LEU A 326 5.81 -22.78 12.20
C LEU A 326 5.83 -21.26 12.02
N ALA A 327 4.66 -20.63 11.87
CA ALA A 327 4.52 -19.17 11.78
C ALA A 327 5.12 -18.48 13.02
N ASN A 328 4.77 -18.95 14.22
CA ASN A 328 5.31 -18.46 15.49
C ASN A 328 6.83 -18.67 15.64
N THR A 329 7.45 -19.58 14.87
CA THR A 329 8.91 -19.78 14.87
C THR A 329 9.59 -18.70 14.01
N PHE A 330 9.02 -18.37 12.86
CA PHE A 330 9.42 -17.21 12.04
C PHE A 330 9.24 -15.90 12.82
N TYR A 331 8.06 -15.65 13.39
CA TYR A 331 7.75 -14.42 14.11
C TYR A 331 8.69 -14.14 15.29
N LYS A 332 9.11 -15.19 16.02
CA LYS A 332 10.14 -15.07 17.07
C LYS A 332 11.53 -14.74 16.55
N ALA A 333 11.88 -15.17 15.33
CA ALA A 333 13.15 -14.82 14.70
C ALA A 333 13.15 -13.34 14.27
N TYR A 334 12.09 -12.88 13.61
CA TYR A 334 11.93 -11.46 13.26
C TYR A 334 11.90 -10.56 14.50
N ALA A 335 11.15 -10.93 15.54
CA ALA A 335 11.12 -10.21 16.81
C ALA A 335 12.50 -10.09 17.47
N HIS A 336 13.30 -11.17 17.47
CA HIS A 336 14.67 -11.13 17.96
C HIS A 336 15.58 -10.25 17.10
N ALA A 337 15.40 -10.26 15.78
CA ALA A 337 16.14 -9.39 14.87
C ALA A 337 15.85 -7.90 15.16
N LYS A 338 14.59 -7.54 15.40
CA LYS A 338 14.18 -6.19 15.85
C LYS A 338 14.82 -5.82 17.20
N GLU A 339 14.64 -6.65 18.24
CA GLU A 339 15.17 -6.40 19.60
C GLU A 339 16.71 -6.19 19.60
N THR A 340 17.43 -6.93 18.76
CA THR A 340 18.89 -6.86 18.66
C THR A 340 19.42 -5.84 17.65
N GLY A 341 18.53 -5.15 16.93
CA GLY A 341 18.88 -4.21 15.86
C GLY A 341 19.50 -4.87 14.62
N LEU A 342 19.42 -6.20 14.48
CA LEU A 342 19.82 -6.90 13.25
C LEU A 342 18.99 -6.36 12.09
N TRP A 343 19.64 -6.17 10.94
CA TRP A 343 19.04 -5.63 9.72
C TRP A 343 18.52 -4.19 9.80
N ALA A 344 18.72 -3.45 10.91
CA ALA A 344 18.31 -2.05 10.99
C ALA A 344 18.91 -1.21 9.84
N ASN A 345 18.17 -0.18 9.39
CA ASN A 345 18.42 0.54 8.14
C ASN A 345 18.52 -0.37 6.88
N THR A 346 17.65 -1.38 6.77
CA THR A 346 17.37 -2.10 5.51
C THR A 346 15.87 -2.16 5.24
N TYR A 347 15.52 -2.61 4.04
CA TYR A 347 14.14 -2.88 3.63
C TYR A 347 13.49 -3.98 4.49
N ALA A 348 14.23 -5.05 4.78
CA ALA A 348 13.80 -6.16 5.62
C ALA A 348 13.37 -5.73 7.04
N TYR A 349 13.83 -4.58 7.55
CA TYR A 349 13.52 -4.12 8.90
C TYR A 349 12.17 -3.38 9.02
N GLN A 350 11.52 -3.09 7.90
CA GLN A 350 10.31 -2.26 7.86
C GLN A 350 9.09 -2.94 8.52
N ASN A 351 8.87 -4.23 8.25
CA ASN A 351 7.77 -5.04 8.80
C ASN A 351 8.07 -6.54 8.61
N SER A 352 7.25 -7.42 9.21
CA SER A 352 7.43 -8.88 9.11
C SER A 352 7.22 -9.47 7.71
N ASP A 353 6.50 -8.79 6.81
CA ASP A 353 6.28 -9.25 5.44
C ASP A 353 7.55 -9.04 4.59
N GLU A 354 8.11 -7.82 4.58
CA GLU A 354 9.36 -7.50 3.88
C GLU A 354 10.55 -8.24 4.48
N PHE A 355 10.54 -8.48 5.80
CA PHE A 355 11.53 -9.34 6.44
C PHE A 355 11.47 -10.74 5.84
N PHE A 356 10.30 -11.39 5.82
CA PHE A 356 10.16 -12.73 5.28
C PHE A 356 10.60 -12.83 3.81
N ALA A 357 10.11 -11.92 2.97
CA ALA A 357 10.39 -11.91 1.54
C ALA A 357 11.88 -11.65 1.23
N THR A 358 12.51 -10.71 1.94
CA THR A 358 13.96 -10.47 1.81
C THR A 358 14.78 -11.64 2.35
N MET A 359 14.34 -12.26 3.45
CA MET A 359 15.01 -13.43 4.00
C MET A 359 14.87 -14.66 3.09
N ALA A 360 13.78 -14.79 2.33
CA ALA A 360 13.60 -15.80 1.28
C ALA A 360 14.60 -15.60 0.12
N THR A 361 14.74 -14.38 -0.42
CA THR A 361 15.73 -14.12 -1.49
C THR A 361 17.16 -14.37 -1.04
N ILE A 362 17.52 -14.02 0.20
CA ILE A 362 18.82 -14.36 0.81
C ILE A 362 18.96 -15.88 0.98
N TRP A 363 17.92 -16.58 1.46
CA TRP A 363 17.93 -18.03 1.61
C TRP A 363 18.19 -18.74 0.28
N PHE A 364 17.72 -18.23 -0.86
CA PHE A 364 18.00 -18.81 -2.17
C PHE A 364 19.27 -18.28 -2.85
N ASN A 365 20.05 -17.41 -2.19
CA ASN A 365 21.24 -16.73 -2.72
C ASN A 365 20.94 -15.89 -3.98
N VAL A 366 19.76 -15.24 -4.00
CA VAL A 366 19.29 -14.40 -5.10
C VAL A 366 18.83 -13.02 -4.64
N MET A 367 19.37 -12.55 -3.51
CA MET A 367 19.29 -11.16 -3.08
C MET A 367 20.46 -10.36 -3.66
N SER A 368 20.28 -9.07 -3.97
CA SER A 368 21.40 -8.19 -4.27
C SER A 368 22.01 -7.66 -2.96
N GLU A 369 23.33 -7.52 -2.95
CA GLU A 369 24.00 -6.71 -1.93
C GLU A 369 23.75 -5.21 -2.18
N SER A 370 24.01 -4.38 -1.17
CA SER A 370 24.18 -2.93 -1.35
C SER A 370 25.40 -2.62 -2.22
N TYR A 371 25.42 -1.44 -2.86
CA TYR A 371 26.48 -1.11 -3.82
C TYR A 371 27.86 -0.89 -3.17
N TYR A 372 27.93 -0.55 -1.87
CA TYR A 372 29.20 -0.32 -1.15
C TYR A 372 29.48 -1.34 -0.04
N GLY A 373 28.59 -2.33 0.18
CA GLY A 373 28.72 -3.29 1.28
C GLY A 373 28.36 -2.72 2.65
N ASP A 374 27.54 -1.67 2.66
CA ASP A 374 26.94 -1.00 3.82
C ASP A 374 25.44 -1.33 3.95
N TYR A 375 24.79 -0.82 4.99
CA TYR A 375 23.34 -0.91 5.18
C TYR A 375 22.73 0.36 4.59
N ASP A 376 22.29 0.31 3.33
CA ASP A 376 22.01 1.51 2.50
C ASP A 376 20.58 2.07 2.64
N GLY A 377 19.79 1.54 3.58
CA GLY A 377 18.36 1.80 3.72
C GLY A 377 17.49 0.77 3.01
N THR A 378 18.05 0.02 2.05
CA THR A 378 17.34 -1.03 1.29
C THR A 378 18.03 -2.39 1.46
N ARG A 379 19.33 -2.47 1.15
CA ARG A 379 20.14 -3.69 1.08
C ARG A 379 21.25 -3.70 2.13
N SER A 380 21.93 -4.84 2.24
CA SER A 380 23.04 -5.08 3.19
C SER A 380 24.21 -5.80 2.49
N PRO A 381 25.38 -5.94 3.14
CA PRO A 381 26.47 -6.83 2.70
C PRO A 381 26.22 -8.34 2.96
N ILE A 382 25.01 -8.74 3.35
CA ILE A 382 24.60 -10.14 3.51
C ILE A 382 23.61 -10.48 2.40
N ASN A 383 23.96 -11.43 1.51
CA ASN A 383 23.05 -11.86 0.45
C ASN A 383 22.96 -13.37 0.22
N THR A 384 23.70 -14.19 0.98
CA THR A 384 23.66 -15.66 0.88
C THR A 384 23.16 -16.35 2.14
N ARG A 385 22.65 -17.57 1.95
CA ARG A 385 22.20 -18.50 3.00
C ARG A 385 23.28 -18.80 4.04
N ASP A 386 24.54 -18.93 3.59
CA ASP A 386 25.68 -19.24 4.47
C ASP A 386 26.11 -18.04 5.32
N GLU A 387 25.96 -16.82 4.81
CA GLU A 387 26.18 -15.59 5.57
C GLU A 387 25.05 -15.32 6.55
N LEU A 388 23.79 -15.50 6.11
CA LEU A 388 22.60 -15.45 6.97
C LEU A 388 22.81 -16.34 8.21
N LYS A 389 23.22 -17.60 8.01
CA LYS A 389 23.54 -18.54 9.11
C LYS A 389 24.54 -18.00 10.14
N ALA A 390 25.46 -17.15 9.71
CA ALA A 390 26.59 -16.68 10.52
C ALA A 390 26.45 -15.23 11.01
N TYR A 391 25.41 -14.52 10.54
CA TYR A 391 24.98 -13.18 10.96
C TYR A 391 23.74 -13.26 11.86
N ASP A 392 22.69 -13.94 11.39
CA ASP A 392 21.41 -14.14 12.07
C ASP A 392 21.03 -15.64 12.06
N PRO A 393 21.61 -16.43 12.99
CA PRO A 393 21.36 -17.87 13.07
C PRO A 393 19.91 -18.20 13.43
N GLN A 394 19.21 -17.35 14.21
CA GLN A 394 17.83 -17.62 14.62
C GLN A 394 16.87 -17.54 13.43
N THR A 395 17.04 -16.55 12.57
CA THR A 395 16.30 -16.46 11.29
C THR A 395 16.69 -17.61 10.36
N TYR A 396 17.96 -17.97 10.25
CA TYR A 396 18.38 -19.16 9.50
C TYR A 396 17.70 -20.45 9.98
N GLU A 397 17.65 -20.70 11.29
CA GLU A 397 17.00 -21.88 11.87
C GLU A 397 15.48 -21.88 11.59
N ALA A 398 14.82 -20.71 11.59
CA ALA A 398 13.40 -20.58 11.24
C ALA A 398 13.15 -20.90 9.75
N LEU A 399 13.90 -20.28 8.84
CA LEU A 399 13.77 -20.52 7.40
C LEU A 399 14.10 -21.96 7.01
N SER A 400 15.01 -22.64 7.74
CA SER A 400 15.36 -24.04 7.48
C SER A 400 14.21 -25.04 7.65
N GLN A 401 13.10 -24.62 8.28
CA GLN A 401 11.87 -25.39 8.46
C GLN A 401 10.78 -25.01 7.42
N ILE A 402 10.99 -23.92 6.69
CA ILE A 402 10.03 -23.32 5.75
C ILE A 402 10.46 -23.60 4.31
N PHE A 403 11.74 -23.42 4.00
CA PHE A 403 12.28 -23.48 2.65
C PHE A 403 13.26 -24.66 2.45
N PRO A 404 13.27 -25.29 1.26
CA PRO A 404 14.25 -26.31 0.92
C PRO A 404 15.66 -25.72 0.86
N ALA A 405 16.65 -26.49 1.33
CA ALA A 405 18.06 -26.14 1.20
C ALA A 405 18.62 -26.40 -0.22
N THR A 406 17.87 -26.03 -1.25
CA THR A 406 18.20 -26.26 -2.68
C THR A 406 18.83 -25.03 -3.35
N THR A 407 19.24 -25.19 -4.60
CA THR A 407 19.66 -24.12 -5.53
C THR A 407 18.54 -23.93 -6.58
N LEU A 408 18.20 -22.69 -6.89
CA LEU A 408 17.17 -22.39 -7.90
C LEU A 408 17.63 -22.74 -9.32
N PRO A 409 16.70 -23.01 -10.25
CA PRO A 409 17.03 -23.26 -11.65
C PRO A 409 17.54 -22.00 -12.37
N SER A 410 18.32 -22.23 -13.44
CA SER A 410 18.85 -21.18 -14.32
C SER A 410 17.76 -20.21 -14.81
N PRO A 411 17.97 -18.88 -14.81
CA PRO A 411 19.24 -18.14 -14.61
C PRO A 411 19.48 -17.62 -13.17
N TRP A 412 18.80 -18.23 -12.19
CA TRP A 412 18.77 -17.79 -10.80
C TRP A 412 19.56 -18.72 -9.86
N GLU A 413 20.55 -19.47 -10.36
CA GLU A 413 21.36 -20.39 -9.53
C GLU A 413 22.07 -19.67 -8.38
N SER A 414 22.53 -18.43 -8.63
CA SER A 414 22.89 -17.46 -7.60
C SER A 414 22.98 -16.05 -8.20
N THR A 415 23.08 -15.04 -7.33
CA THR A 415 23.53 -13.69 -7.65
C THR A 415 25.00 -13.51 -7.26
N PRO A 416 25.68 -12.43 -7.70
CA PRO A 416 27.03 -12.13 -7.24
C PRO A 416 27.04 -11.87 -5.72
N ASN A 417 28.03 -12.45 -5.04
CA ASN A 417 28.43 -12.06 -3.69
C ASN A 417 29.82 -11.41 -3.82
N LYS A 418 29.90 -10.12 -3.46
CA LYS A 418 31.04 -9.22 -3.64
C LYS A 418 31.66 -8.82 -2.30
N TYR A 419 30.85 -8.82 -1.23
CA TYR A 419 31.21 -8.42 0.12
C TYR A 419 31.30 -9.66 1.01
N GLY A 420 30.71 -9.60 2.20
CA GLY A 420 30.64 -10.73 3.10
C GLY A 420 30.65 -10.36 4.56
N LEU A 421 30.48 -11.40 5.37
CA LEU A 421 30.22 -11.35 6.80
C LEU A 421 31.16 -10.45 7.64
N ASP A 422 32.42 -10.28 7.21
CA ASP A 422 33.39 -9.40 7.89
C ASP A 422 32.96 -7.93 7.86
N LEU A 423 32.35 -7.45 6.78
CA LEU A 423 31.82 -6.08 6.69
C LEU A 423 30.59 -5.92 7.60
N ALA A 424 29.64 -6.86 7.51
CA ALA A 424 28.45 -6.88 8.36
C ALA A 424 28.79 -6.90 9.87
N LYS A 425 29.90 -7.53 10.26
CA LYS A 425 30.38 -7.59 11.66
C LYS A 425 31.24 -6.41 12.09
N THR A 426 31.89 -5.70 11.17
CA THR A 426 32.73 -4.54 11.50
C THR A 426 31.97 -3.23 11.45
N GLN A 427 30.86 -3.17 10.71
CA GLN A 427 29.92 -2.05 10.67
C GLN A 427 28.47 -2.59 10.83
N PRO A 428 28.13 -3.22 11.97
CA PRO A 428 26.76 -3.63 12.22
C PRO A 428 25.84 -2.39 12.26
N PRO A 429 24.57 -2.54 11.84
CA PRO A 429 23.62 -1.46 11.96
C PRO A 429 23.34 -1.19 13.45
N VAL A 430 22.88 0.02 13.76
CA VAL A 430 22.70 0.47 15.15
C VAL A 430 21.23 0.79 15.37
N HIS A 431 20.64 0.15 16.38
CA HIS A 431 19.36 0.56 16.95
C HIS A 431 19.55 1.89 17.69
N ASP A 432 19.07 2.99 17.10
CA ASP A 432 19.27 4.37 17.54
C ASP A 432 18.04 4.97 18.26
N ALA A 433 17.12 4.13 18.73
CA ALA A 433 15.96 4.54 19.54
C ALA A 433 16.41 5.27 20.82
N ALA A 434 15.98 6.53 20.99
CA ALA A 434 16.48 7.39 22.07
C ALA A 434 15.37 8.26 22.70
N ALA A 435 15.66 8.87 23.86
CA ALA A 435 14.74 9.81 24.49
C ALA A 435 14.73 11.17 23.77
N ALA A 436 13.54 11.72 23.51
CA ALA A 436 13.33 13.05 22.97
C ALA A 436 13.86 14.15 23.92
N THR A 437 14.46 15.20 23.37
CA THR A 437 15.16 16.22 24.16
C THR A 437 14.28 17.45 24.40
N ASN A 438 13.58 17.47 25.54
CA ASN A 438 12.59 18.50 25.91
C ASN A 438 11.43 18.62 24.89
N PRO A 439 10.63 17.55 24.66
CA PRO A 439 9.53 17.55 23.70
C PRO A 439 8.56 18.72 23.89
N ASP A 440 8.32 19.48 22.82
CA ASP A 440 7.39 20.59 22.79
C ASP A 440 6.00 20.08 22.39
N LEU A 441 5.35 19.41 23.34
CA LEU A 441 4.03 18.79 23.20
C LEU A 441 2.95 19.68 22.53
N LYS A 442 3.14 21.01 22.56
CA LYS A 442 2.25 21.99 21.95
C LYS A 442 2.44 22.15 20.43
N ASN A 443 3.67 22.04 19.93
CA ASN A 443 4.03 22.37 18.54
C ASN A 443 4.54 21.17 17.75
N ASP A 444 5.07 20.16 18.44
CA ASP A 444 5.52 18.90 17.84
C ASP A 444 4.31 18.00 17.53
N LEU A 445 4.45 17.17 16.50
CA LEU A 445 3.54 16.05 16.21
C LEU A 445 4.10 14.76 16.82
N PHE A 446 3.20 13.85 17.17
CA PHE A 446 3.53 12.60 17.84
C PHE A 446 2.84 11.40 17.17
N GLN A 447 3.49 10.24 17.21
CA GLN A 447 2.86 8.95 16.90
C GLN A 447 2.69 8.16 18.20
N ILE A 448 1.50 7.61 18.41
CA ILE A 448 1.21 6.66 19.48
C ILE A 448 1.27 5.29 18.84
N PHE A 449 2.18 4.44 19.30
CA PHE A 449 2.40 3.13 18.70
C PHE A 449 2.83 2.11 19.77
N SER A 450 2.83 0.83 19.39
CA SER A 450 3.26 -0.29 20.22
C SER A 450 4.22 -1.16 19.43
N ASP A 451 5.40 -1.44 19.98
CA ASP A 451 6.32 -2.45 19.44
C ASP A 451 5.98 -3.81 20.06
N HIS A 452 5.50 -4.75 19.25
CA HIS A 452 5.11 -6.08 19.73
C HIS A 452 6.27 -7.10 19.65
N SER A 453 7.48 -6.64 19.97
CA SER A 453 8.74 -7.38 20.07
C SER A 453 8.72 -8.66 20.93
N ALA A 454 7.71 -8.88 21.77
CA ALA A 454 7.58 -10.11 22.56
C ALA A 454 6.98 -11.29 21.77
N ASP A 455 6.09 -11.04 20.79
CA ASP A 455 5.32 -12.10 20.10
C ASP A 455 5.53 -12.14 18.58
N ARG A 456 5.50 -10.98 17.90
CA ARG A 456 5.54 -10.90 16.43
C ARG A 456 6.53 -9.89 15.85
N GLY A 457 7.07 -8.95 16.64
CA GLY A 457 8.01 -7.93 16.14
C GLY A 457 7.39 -6.88 15.20
N ASP A 458 6.08 -6.92 15.00
CA ASP A 458 5.34 -5.92 14.25
C ASP A 458 5.14 -4.64 15.09
N VAL A 459 5.23 -3.49 14.43
CA VAL A 459 5.04 -2.17 15.03
C VAL A 459 3.65 -1.65 14.66
N TYR A 460 2.80 -1.44 15.66
CA TYR A 460 1.39 -1.06 15.49
C TYR A 460 1.15 0.39 15.85
N TYR A 461 0.57 1.16 14.92
CA TYR A 461 0.25 2.58 15.06
C TYR A 461 -1.21 2.78 15.41
N LEU A 462 -1.49 3.82 16.19
CA LEU A 462 -2.85 4.27 16.49
C LEU A 462 -3.37 5.17 15.37
N GLU A 463 -4.03 4.58 14.37
CA GLU A 463 -4.48 5.27 13.16
C GLU A 463 -5.99 5.56 13.16
N ARG A 464 -6.40 6.59 12.43
CA ARG A 464 -7.79 7.08 12.30
C ARG A 464 -8.39 6.74 10.93
N LEU A 465 -8.77 5.48 10.72
CA LEU A 465 -9.46 5.07 9.50
C LEU A 465 -10.90 5.59 9.48
N THR A 466 -11.41 6.07 8.34
CA THR A 466 -12.77 6.64 8.26
C THR A 466 -13.90 5.59 8.16
N SER A 467 -13.56 4.29 8.12
CA SER A 467 -14.52 3.20 7.97
C SER A 467 -13.94 1.85 8.45
N ALA A 468 -13.82 1.68 9.76
CA ALA A 468 -13.42 0.42 10.40
C ALA A 468 -14.38 -0.75 10.03
N PRO A 469 -13.89 -1.96 9.72
CA PRO A 469 -14.69 -3.19 9.60
C PRO A 469 -15.33 -3.61 10.92
N GLY A 470 -16.41 -2.93 11.32
CA GLY A 470 -17.08 -3.10 12.61
C GLY A 470 -17.82 -1.85 13.09
N GLY A 471 -17.42 -0.68 12.58
CA GLY A 471 -17.99 0.61 12.93
C GLY A 471 -17.18 1.33 13.99
N GLY A 472 -16.64 2.49 13.62
CA GLY A 472 -15.68 3.27 14.39
C GLY A 472 -14.79 4.06 13.44
N GLU A 473 -14.04 5.04 13.96
CA GLU A 473 -13.01 5.76 13.19
C GLU A 473 -11.62 5.62 13.83
N LEU A 474 -11.31 4.45 14.40
CA LEU A 474 -10.07 4.18 15.11
C LEU A 474 -9.83 2.65 15.17
N ASP A 475 -8.72 2.21 14.60
CA ASP A 475 -8.27 0.80 14.63
C ASP A 475 -6.77 0.75 14.94
N LEU A 476 -6.28 -0.42 15.36
CA LEU A 476 -4.84 -0.73 15.41
C LEU A 476 -4.32 -1.00 13.99
N ALA A 477 -3.34 -0.24 13.50
CA ALA A 477 -2.85 -0.37 12.13
C ALA A 477 -1.35 -0.72 12.06
N THR A 478 -0.98 -1.69 11.22
CA THR A 478 0.42 -1.85 10.78
C THR A 478 0.63 -1.02 9.53
N VAL A 479 1.31 0.11 9.65
CA VAL A 479 1.61 0.99 8.53
C VAL A 479 2.90 0.49 7.87
N TRP A 480 2.83 0.16 6.58
CA TRP A 480 3.98 -0.28 5.79
C TRP A 480 5.07 0.79 5.79
N GLY A 481 6.34 0.41 5.95
CA GLY A 481 7.48 1.33 6.12
C GLY A 481 7.60 2.03 7.50
N ALA A 482 6.53 2.14 8.28
CA ALA A 482 6.43 3.08 9.41
C ALA A 482 7.39 2.86 10.58
N ALA A 483 7.93 1.64 10.76
CA ALA A 483 9.06 1.42 11.68
C ALA A 483 10.18 2.47 11.47
N ASN A 484 10.38 2.89 10.21
CA ASN A 484 11.38 3.84 9.76
C ASN A 484 10.83 5.13 9.12
N ASP A 485 9.54 5.20 8.77
CA ASP A 485 8.98 6.40 8.14
C ASP A 485 8.67 7.51 9.15
N LEU A 486 8.88 8.74 8.68
CA LEU A 486 8.84 9.96 9.47
C LEU A 486 7.87 11.00 8.85
N ASP A 487 6.81 10.53 8.22
CA ASP A 487 5.84 11.39 7.52
C ASP A 487 4.62 11.74 8.38
N ASN A 488 4.10 12.96 8.19
CA ASN A 488 2.89 13.42 8.86
C ASN A 488 1.66 12.75 8.23
N SER A 489 1.00 11.83 8.95
CA SER A 489 -0.06 10.97 8.40
C SER A 489 -1.34 10.92 9.28
N LEU A 490 -2.26 9.99 9.00
CA LEU A 490 -3.47 9.76 9.80
C LEU A 490 -3.17 9.30 11.24
N ASP A 491 -2.03 8.65 11.45
CA ASP A 491 -1.47 8.21 12.74
C ASP A 491 -0.88 9.34 13.60
N SER A 492 -0.86 10.58 13.10
CA SER A 492 -0.23 11.71 13.76
C SER A 492 -1.19 12.42 14.74
N TRP A 493 -0.67 12.75 15.92
CA TRP A 493 -1.39 13.31 17.07
C TRP A 493 -0.71 14.58 17.60
N ASN A 494 -1.53 15.51 18.09
CA ASN A 494 -1.10 16.62 18.97
C ASN A 494 -1.35 16.19 20.42
N VAL A 495 -0.44 16.52 21.34
CA VAL A 495 -0.48 16.01 22.71
C VAL A 495 -0.70 17.16 23.71
N VAL A 496 -1.81 17.15 24.44
CA VAL A 496 -2.06 18.13 25.51
C VAL A 496 -1.76 17.50 26.86
N LYS A 497 -0.68 17.92 27.52
CA LYS A 497 -0.38 17.57 28.91
C LYS A 497 -1.32 18.33 29.86
N VAL A 498 -2.17 17.59 30.59
CA VAL A 498 -3.19 18.11 31.51
C VAL A 498 -2.68 18.19 32.95
N SER A 499 -1.91 17.19 33.38
CA SER A 499 -1.20 17.12 34.67
C SER A 499 0.17 16.49 34.46
N ASP A 500 0.93 16.17 35.52
CA ASP A 500 2.21 15.48 35.37
C ASP A 500 2.14 14.06 34.81
N ASP A 501 1.02 13.38 34.98
CA ASP A 501 0.77 12.00 34.53
C ASP A 501 -0.34 11.88 33.47
N THR A 502 -1.14 12.93 33.27
CA THR A 502 -2.38 12.89 32.46
C THR A 502 -2.23 13.70 31.18
N TYR A 503 -2.62 13.08 30.07
CA TYR A 503 -2.52 13.59 28.71
C TYR A 503 -3.87 13.47 27.99
N ALA A 504 -4.10 14.32 26.99
CA ALA A 504 -5.22 14.21 26.07
C ALA A 504 -4.69 14.28 24.63
N PHE A 505 -5.15 13.37 23.77
CA PHE A 505 -4.63 13.19 22.42
C PHE A 505 -5.62 13.74 21.39
N ALA A 506 -5.19 14.76 20.66
CA ALA A 506 -5.94 15.42 19.61
C ALA A 506 -5.44 14.98 18.23
N SER A 507 -6.33 14.48 17.40
CA SER A 507 -6.02 14.06 16.04
C SER A 507 -5.34 15.18 15.22
N ALA A 508 -4.32 14.89 14.42
CA ALA A 508 -3.78 15.86 13.48
C ALA A 508 -4.85 16.30 12.46
N VAL A 509 -4.86 17.60 12.16
CA VAL A 509 -5.76 18.23 11.18
C VAL A 509 -5.19 18.00 9.79
N THR A 510 -6.06 17.57 8.86
CA THR A 510 -5.74 17.38 7.44
C THR A 510 -6.71 18.18 6.59
N ASP A 511 -6.41 18.38 5.30
CA ASP A 511 -7.38 18.99 4.36
C ASP A 511 -8.69 18.18 4.27
N SER A 512 -8.61 16.86 4.50
CA SER A 512 -9.74 15.94 4.57
C SER A 512 -10.53 15.98 5.90
N GLN A 513 -9.88 16.37 7.00
CA GLN A 513 -10.47 16.46 8.35
C GLN A 513 -10.05 17.77 9.04
N PRO A 514 -10.76 18.90 8.78
CA PRO A 514 -10.35 20.24 9.21
C PRO A 514 -10.57 20.55 10.70
N GLN A 515 -10.87 19.55 11.55
CA GLN A 515 -11.12 19.71 12.98
C GLN A 515 -10.44 18.62 13.79
N GLN A 516 -9.85 19.02 14.92
CA GLN A 516 -9.26 18.08 15.89
C GLN A 516 -10.34 17.28 16.62
N ARG A 517 -10.08 15.99 16.79
CA ARG A 517 -10.96 15.01 17.43
C ARG A 517 -10.20 14.28 18.52
N GLY A 518 -10.88 13.96 19.61
CA GLY A 518 -10.23 13.40 20.80
C GLY A 518 -10.24 11.89 20.82
N LEU A 519 -9.11 11.28 21.23
CA LEU A 519 -9.06 9.86 21.58
C LEU A 519 -9.99 9.60 22.78
N THR A 520 -11.19 9.09 22.54
CA THR A 520 -12.27 9.09 23.54
C THR A 520 -12.67 7.67 23.92
N ALA A 521 -12.72 7.38 25.22
CA ALA A 521 -13.33 6.15 25.73
C ALA A 521 -14.86 6.30 25.85
N ASN A 522 -15.60 5.37 25.25
CA ASN A 522 -17.05 5.33 25.27
C ASN A 522 -17.60 4.60 26.50
N ALA A 523 -18.89 4.85 26.79
CA ALA A 523 -19.56 4.24 27.94
C ALA A 523 -19.84 2.74 27.77
N ASP A 524 -19.72 2.20 26.54
CA ASP A 524 -19.81 0.78 26.23
C ASP A 524 -18.45 0.04 26.31
N GLY A 525 -17.35 0.78 26.54
CA GLY A 525 -15.99 0.24 26.63
C GLY A 525 -15.20 0.30 25.33
N THR A 526 -15.78 0.75 24.21
CA THR A 526 -15.03 1.03 22.96
C THR A 526 -14.21 2.31 23.07
N VAL A 527 -13.23 2.49 22.16
CA VAL A 527 -12.45 3.72 22.05
C VAL A 527 -12.51 4.24 20.62
N THR A 528 -12.89 5.51 20.42
CA THR A 528 -13.07 6.11 19.09
C THR A 528 -12.72 7.60 19.08
N VAL A 529 -12.35 8.12 17.90
CA VAL A 529 -12.43 9.57 17.58
C VAL A 529 -13.73 9.94 16.86
N ALA A 530 -14.48 8.95 16.37
CA ALA A 530 -15.74 9.11 15.64
C ALA A 530 -16.78 9.91 16.43
N GLY A 531 -17.17 11.08 15.95
CA GLY A 531 -18.16 11.94 16.60
C GLY A 531 -17.67 12.73 17.83
N HIS A 532 -16.40 12.61 18.21
CA HIS A 532 -15.84 13.31 19.38
C HIS A 532 -14.99 14.50 18.98
N ALA A 533 -15.53 15.71 19.10
CA ALA A 533 -14.70 16.92 19.04
C ALA A 533 -13.68 16.92 20.19
N PHE A 534 -12.46 17.41 19.93
CA PHE A 534 -11.42 17.42 20.95
C PHE A 534 -11.75 18.40 22.10
N ASP A 535 -11.72 17.88 23.33
CA ASP A 535 -11.84 18.64 24.57
C ASP A 535 -10.92 18.04 25.64
N ALA A 536 -9.76 18.66 25.84
CA ALA A 536 -8.78 18.25 26.85
C ALA A 536 -9.30 18.33 28.30
N SER A 537 -10.48 18.90 28.55
CA SER A 537 -11.13 18.94 29.86
C SER A 537 -12.11 17.78 30.12
N ASP A 538 -12.48 17.00 29.09
CA ASP A 538 -13.34 15.82 29.24
C ASP A 538 -12.53 14.64 29.81
N PRO A 539 -12.87 14.10 31.01
CA PRO A 539 -12.20 12.93 31.57
C PRO A 539 -12.28 11.67 30.69
N ALA A 540 -13.22 11.60 29.73
CA ALA A 540 -13.29 10.51 28.76
C ALA A 540 -12.19 10.59 27.67
N GLN A 541 -11.62 11.78 27.45
CA GLN A 541 -10.52 12.06 26.51
C GLN A 541 -9.16 12.16 27.19
N GLN A 542 -9.13 12.08 28.53
CA GLN A 542 -7.92 12.13 29.34
C GLN A 542 -7.43 10.72 29.66
N TRP A 543 -6.11 10.54 29.58
CA TRP A 543 -5.41 9.28 29.76
C TRP A 543 -4.21 9.51 30.67
N HIS A 544 -4.14 8.77 31.78
CA HIS A 544 -2.91 8.64 32.54
C HIS A 544 -1.92 7.79 31.73
N TRP A 545 -0.66 8.20 31.66
CA TRP A 545 0.40 7.40 31.03
C TRP A 545 1.37 6.88 32.10
N TYR A 546 1.21 5.61 32.44
CA TYR A 546 1.95 4.94 33.51
C TYR A 546 3.04 4.02 32.97
N VAL A 547 4.24 4.07 33.55
CA VAL A 547 5.38 3.22 33.18
C VAL A 547 5.01 1.73 33.22
N ASN A 548 5.35 0.99 32.16
CA ASN A 548 5.28 -0.47 32.16
C ASN A 548 6.47 -1.06 32.92
N GLU A 549 6.35 -1.21 34.25
CA GLU A 549 7.44 -1.75 35.09
C GLU A 549 7.82 -3.21 34.81
N SER A 550 7.14 -3.91 33.89
CA SER A 550 7.53 -5.24 33.41
C SER A 550 8.30 -5.27 32.09
N SER A 551 8.39 -4.14 31.35
CA SER A 551 9.18 -4.05 30.13
C SER A 551 10.65 -3.72 30.41
N SER A 552 11.53 -4.15 29.51
CA SER A 552 12.91 -3.65 29.42
C SER A 552 13.03 -2.36 28.61
N ASP A 553 12.02 -2.02 27.80
CA ASP A 553 11.96 -0.76 27.08
C ASP A 553 11.55 0.39 28.04
N PRO A 554 12.35 1.47 28.15
CA PRO A 554 12.06 2.59 29.05
C PRO A 554 10.99 3.56 28.54
N TYR A 555 10.52 3.42 27.30
CA TYR A 555 9.51 4.26 26.64
C TYR A 555 8.09 3.69 26.77
N ASP A 556 7.97 2.39 27.10
CA ASP A 556 6.70 1.69 27.27
C ASP A 556 5.87 2.20 28.46
N GLY A 557 4.57 2.45 28.19
CA GLY A 557 3.60 2.69 29.26
C GLY A 557 2.16 2.30 28.93
N TYR A 558 1.35 2.12 29.97
CA TYR A 558 -0.08 1.90 29.85
C TYR A 558 -0.83 3.24 29.77
N LEU A 559 -1.69 3.39 28.77
CA LEU A 559 -2.62 4.52 28.64
C LEU A 559 -3.93 4.18 29.36
N VAL A 560 -4.12 4.67 30.58
CA VAL A 560 -5.28 4.38 31.44
C VAL A 560 -6.26 5.55 31.44
N ASN A 561 -7.49 5.32 30.99
CA ASN A 561 -8.50 6.37 30.89
C ASN A 561 -8.90 6.94 32.26
N VAL A 562 -8.90 8.26 32.42
CA VAL A 562 -9.20 8.95 33.69
C VAL A 562 -10.62 8.68 34.18
N LYS A 563 -11.61 8.64 33.28
CA LYS A 563 -13.02 8.47 33.64
C LYS A 563 -13.38 7.05 34.09
N TYR A 564 -12.77 6.03 33.46
CA TYR A 564 -13.15 4.64 33.68
C TYR A 564 -12.09 3.79 34.42
N GLY A 565 -10.87 4.29 34.58
CA GLY A 565 -9.78 3.60 35.30
C GLY A 565 -9.27 2.34 34.60
N LYS A 566 -9.39 2.26 33.27
CA LYS A 566 -9.09 1.09 32.44
C LYS A 566 -8.12 1.44 31.31
N ALA A 567 -7.25 0.50 30.95
CA ALA A 567 -6.20 0.68 29.94
C ALA A 567 -6.69 0.50 28.51
N LEU A 568 -6.16 1.32 27.59
CA LEU A 568 -6.32 1.19 26.14
C LEU A 568 -5.64 -0.08 25.63
N THR A 569 -6.38 -0.95 24.96
CA THR A 569 -5.87 -2.21 24.39
C THR A 569 -6.77 -2.68 23.24
N PRO A 570 -6.29 -3.49 22.27
CA PRO A 570 -7.16 -4.12 21.27
C PRO A 570 -8.17 -5.10 21.88
N ASP A 571 -9.26 -5.36 21.14
CA ASP A 571 -10.26 -6.36 21.51
C ASP A 571 -9.80 -7.80 21.22
N GLY A 572 -8.78 -8.25 21.96
CA GLY A 572 -8.12 -9.56 21.78
C GLY A 572 -6.63 -9.40 21.51
N ASN A 573 -6.02 -10.40 20.86
CA ASN A 573 -4.61 -10.33 20.45
C ASN A 573 -4.44 -9.22 19.38
N PRO A 574 -3.36 -8.42 19.42
CA PRO A 574 -3.13 -7.35 18.44
C PRO A 574 -2.99 -7.89 17.02
N PHE A 575 -3.76 -7.31 16.10
CA PHE A 575 -3.74 -7.53 14.67
C PHE A 575 -4.12 -6.23 13.94
N ASN A 576 -3.73 -6.12 12.67
CA ASN A 576 -4.10 -5.00 11.82
C ASN A 576 -5.64 -4.93 11.62
N GLY A 577 -6.23 -3.75 11.81
CA GLY A 577 -7.68 -3.53 11.75
C GLY A 577 -8.46 -3.89 13.02
N ASN A 578 -7.77 -4.12 14.15
CA ASN A 578 -8.46 -4.41 15.42
C ASN A 578 -9.11 -3.15 16.03
N LEU A 579 -10.37 -3.29 16.42
CA LEU A 579 -11.07 -2.32 17.27
C LEU A 579 -10.36 -2.17 18.63
N LEU A 580 -10.33 -0.93 19.15
CA LEU A 580 -9.77 -0.61 20.45
C LEU A 580 -10.82 -0.47 21.54
N VAL A 581 -10.47 -0.94 22.73
CA VAL A 581 -11.33 -1.01 23.91
C VAL A 581 -10.57 -0.59 25.17
N ILE A 582 -11.30 -0.36 26.26
CA ILE A 582 -10.74 -0.16 27.60
C ILE A 582 -10.95 -1.40 28.48
N ARG A 583 -9.87 -1.96 29.03
CA ARG A 583 -9.89 -3.17 29.89
C ARG A 583 -9.12 -2.98 31.19
N ASP A 584 -9.30 -3.89 32.15
CA ASP A 584 -8.43 -3.95 33.32
C ASP A 584 -7.04 -4.46 32.89
N ILE A 585 -5.96 -3.96 33.52
CA ILE A 585 -4.60 -4.35 33.14
C ILE A 585 -4.32 -5.80 33.53
N ASP A 586 -3.89 -6.58 32.56
CA ASP A 586 -3.46 -7.97 32.67
C ASP A 586 -2.26 -8.27 31.76
N SER A 587 -1.87 -9.54 31.63
CA SER A 587 -0.74 -9.98 30.79
C SER A 587 -0.95 -9.85 29.28
N HIS A 588 -2.13 -9.44 28.81
CA HIS A 588 -2.45 -9.22 27.40
C HIS A 588 -2.71 -7.74 27.08
N THR A 589 -2.50 -6.86 28.06
CA THR A 589 -2.72 -5.43 27.90
C THR A 589 -1.57 -4.80 27.14
N LEU A 590 -1.88 -4.17 26.01
CA LEU A 590 -0.89 -3.57 25.13
C LEU A 590 -0.19 -2.37 25.81
N ALA A 591 1.14 -2.34 25.74
CA ALA A 591 1.95 -1.20 26.13
C ALA A 591 2.12 -0.23 24.96
N TRP A 592 2.21 1.06 25.24
CA TRP A 592 2.26 2.13 24.25
C TRP A 592 3.44 3.07 24.49
N SER A 593 4.11 3.40 23.39
CA SER A 593 5.22 4.34 23.30
C SER A 593 4.77 5.59 22.53
N LEU A 594 5.36 6.74 22.87
CA LEU A 594 5.01 8.04 22.28
C LEU A 594 6.22 8.62 21.54
N ARG A 595 6.26 8.45 20.21
CA ARG A 595 7.31 9.00 19.34
C ARG A 595 7.06 10.49 19.12
N ASP A 596 8.05 11.31 19.39
CA ASP A 596 8.12 12.70 18.96
C ASP A 596 8.54 12.72 17.49
N LEU A 597 7.53 12.78 16.61
CA LEU A 597 7.72 12.70 15.16
C LEU A 597 8.52 13.91 14.67
N THR A 598 8.23 15.11 15.17
CA THR A 598 8.92 16.34 14.77
C THR A 598 10.41 16.34 15.11
N GLN A 599 10.80 15.89 16.30
CA GLN A 599 12.22 15.71 16.62
C GLN A 599 12.85 14.57 15.83
N SER A 600 12.14 13.45 15.63
CA SER A 600 12.65 12.31 14.86
C SER A 600 12.97 12.71 13.40
N ILE A 601 12.06 13.44 12.74
CA ILE A 601 12.29 14.10 11.43
C ILE A 601 13.52 15.01 11.49
N THR A 602 13.57 15.91 12.46
CA THR A 602 14.62 16.94 12.57
C THR A 602 16.01 16.33 12.80
N ALA A 603 16.09 15.21 13.51
CA ALA A 603 17.31 14.45 13.74
C ALA A 603 17.64 13.47 12.60
N ASN A 604 16.69 13.21 11.68
CA ASN A 604 16.73 12.09 10.74
C ASN A 604 16.97 10.74 11.45
N ASN A 605 16.33 10.55 12.61
CA ASN A 605 16.37 9.31 13.38
C ASN A 605 15.10 8.50 13.10
N ARG A 606 15.26 7.38 12.39
CA ARG A 606 14.18 6.52 11.91
C ARG A 606 13.66 5.55 12.98
N GLU A 607 14.55 5.06 13.84
CA GLU A 607 14.18 4.23 15.00
C GLU A 607 13.34 5.03 16.01
N GLY A 608 13.60 6.33 16.13
CA GLY A 608 12.71 7.32 16.73
C GLY A 608 13.22 7.95 18.03
N LEU A 609 12.68 9.13 18.31
CA LEU A 609 12.90 9.87 19.55
C LEU A 609 11.62 9.85 20.39
N PHE A 610 11.68 9.32 21.60
CA PHE A 610 10.50 8.99 22.41
C PHE A 610 10.37 9.86 23.65
N VAL A 611 9.14 10.21 24.00
CA VAL A 611 8.84 10.75 25.33
C VAL A 611 8.98 9.60 26.35
N VAL A 612 9.46 9.89 27.55
CA VAL A 612 9.64 8.87 28.61
C VAL A 612 8.49 8.97 29.61
N PRO A 613 7.69 7.92 29.85
CA PRO A 613 6.71 7.90 30.92
C PRO A 613 7.42 7.98 32.28
N THR A 614 6.87 8.73 33.23
CA THR A 614 7.50 8.92 34.56
C THR A 614 6.57 8.64 35.74
N ALA A 615 5.26 8.55 35.50
CA ALA A 615 4.28 8.20 36.51
C ALA A 615 4.25 6.67 36.70
N LYS A 616 4.19 6.21 37.94
CA LYS A 616 3.99 4.79 38.25
C LYS A 616 2.50 4.49 38.39
N MET A 617 2.11 3.27 38.02
CA MET A 617 0.80 2.72 38.36
C MET A 617 0.51 2.93 39.86
N PRO A 618 -0.67 3.42 40.24
CA PRO A 618 -1.06 3.47 41.64
C PRO A 618 -1.07 2.06 42.22
N THR A 619 -0.32 1.82 43.30
CA THR A 619 -0.39 0.56 44.04
C THR A 619 -1.83 0.36 44.53
N THR A 620 -2.52 -0.65 43.98
CA THR A 620 -3.89 -0.95 44.36
C THR A 620 -3.94 -1.30 45.85
N ASN A 621 -4.66 -0.51 46.64
CA ASN A 621 -5.09 -0.94 47.97
C ASN A 621 -6.52 -0.51 48.33
N PRO A 622 -7.56 -0.99 47.61
CA PRO A 622 -8.94 -0.83 48.01
C PRO A 622 -9.40 -2.02 48.86
N GLY A 623 -9.30 -1.92 50.19
CA GLY A 623 -10.08 -2.78 51.10
C GLY A 623 -9.34 -3.56 52.20
N GLN A 624 -8.58 -2.88 53.07
CA GLN A 624 -8.35 -3.35 54.44
C GLN A 624 -8.54 -2.24 55.47
N ASP A 625 -9.77 -1.74 55.57
CA ASP A 625 -10.28 -1.07 56.78
C ASP A 625 -11.78 -1.39 56.88
N GLY A 626 -12.13 -2.36 57.73
CA GLY A 626 -13.47 -2.97 57.69
C GLY A 626 -13.58 -4.27 58.50
N SER A 627 -13.26 -4.18 59.79
CA SER A 627 -13.60 -5.12 60.87
C SER A 627 -14.38 -6.40 60.53
N ASN A 628 -13.78 -7.56 60.82
CA ASN A 628 -14.51 -8.59 61.56
C ASN A 628 -13.56 -9.44 62.41
N GLU A 629 -13.80 -9.48 63.72
CA GLU A 629 -13.19 -10.46 64.62
C GLU A 629 -13.81 -11.84 64.32
N GLY A 630 -12.99 -12.89 64.27
CA GLY A 630 -13.43 -14.23 63.87
C GLY A 630 -12.35 -15.28 64.10
N ASP A 631 -12.24 -15.71 65.35
CA ASP A 631 -11.30 -16.75 65.83
C ASP A 631 -11.40 -18.07 65.04
N GLY A 632 -10.28 -18.77 64.85
CA GLY A 632 -10.22 -19.99 64.04
C GLY A 632 -8.80 -20.42 63.61
N SER A 633 -8.07 -21.09 64.50
CA SER A 633 -6.76 -21.69 64.22
C SER A 633 -6.76 -22.70 63.06
N HIS A 634 -5.66 -22.79 62.31
CA HIS A 634 -4.94 -24.06 62.14
C HIS A 634 -3.51 -23.88 61.59
N ASP A 635 -2.57 -24.61 62.16
CA ASP A 635 -1.18 -24.73 61.72
C ASP A 635 -1.05 -25.50 60.39
N ASN A 636 -0.03 -25.21 59.57
CA ASN A 636 1.22 -25.99 59.64
C ASN A 636 2.38 -25.36 58.83
N ALA A 637 3.61 -25.85 59.07
CA ALA A 637 4.87 -25.25 58.63
C ALA A 637 5.39 -25.73 57.25
N GLY A 638 6.29 -24.93 56.67
CA GLY A 638 7.11 -25.28 55.50
C GLY A 638 8.29 -24.30 55.35
N GLN A 639 9.43 -24.59 55.97
CA GLN A 639 10.63 -23.72 56.00
C GLN A 639 11.70 -24.09 54.96
N GLY A 640 12.48 -23.09 54.57
CA GLY A 640 13.82 -23.19 53.93
C GLY A 640 13.88 -22.49 52.57
N GLY A 641 14.90 -21.68 52.23
CA GLY A 641 16.08 -21.17 52.93
C GLY A 641 16.98 -20.50 51.87
N SER A 642 17.13 -19.17 51.88
CA SER A 642 18.21 -18.39 52.49
C SER A 642 19.47 -18.18 51.63
N ASP A 643 19.88 -16.89 51.57
CA ASP A 643 21.16 -16.28 51.15
C ASP A 643 21.28 -15.70 49.73
N LYS A 644 22.01 -14.60 49.44
CA LYS A 644 22.45 -13.35 50.11
C LYS A 644 23.70 -12.83 49.37
N GLY A 645 23.80 -11.52 49.14
CA GLY A 645 25.02 -10.84 48.63
C GLY A 645 24.73 -9.95 47.42
N ASN A 646 24.51 -8.62 47.48
CA ASN A 646 25.03 -7.48 48.26
C ASN A 646 26.16 -6.68 47.55
N ALA A 647 25.75 -5.50 47.03
CA ALA A 647 26.47 -4.22 46.89
C ALA A 647 27.77 -4.09 46.04
N GLY A 648 27.78 -3.06 45.16
CA GLY A 648 28.97 -2.65 44.40
C GLY A 648 28.83 -1.37 43.53
N LYS A 649 28.70 -0.19 44.15
CA LYS A 649 29.00 1.17 43.60
C LYS A 649 29.71 1.96 44.72
N PRO A 650 30.54 3.01 44.48
CA PRO A 650 30.33 4.07 43.47
C PRO A 650 31.61 4.66 42.82
N SER A 651 31.47 5.65 41.93
CA SER A 651 32.10 7.00 42.05
C SER A 651 31.76 7.91 40.85
N ALA A 652 31.85 9.24 41.05
CA ALA A 652 31.47 10.29 40.11
C ALA A 652 32.64 10.86 39.28
N GLY A 653 32.32 11.59 38.20
CA GLY A 653 33.29 12.37 37.41
C GLY A 653 32.66 13.37 36.43
N LYS A 654 32.63 14.65 36.80
CA LYS A 654 32.35 15.85 35.96
C LYS A 654 32.94 17.07 36.73
N PRO A 655 33.09 18.28 36.16
CA PRO A 655 33.06 18.68 34.75
C PRO A 655 34.27 19.55 34.32
N THR A 656 34.44 19.81 33.01
CA THR A 656 35.10 21.05 32.53
C THR A 656 34.42 21.62 31.27
N SER A 657 34.48 22.94 31.15
CA SER A 657 33.80 23.78 30.16
C SER A 657 34.65 24.07 28.91
N GLY A 658 34.00 24.27 27.77
CA GLY A 658 34.61 24.91 26.59
C GLY A 658 33.60 25.77 25.83
N LYS A 659 33.75 27.10 25.86
CA LYS A 659 33.00 28.04 25.01
C LYS A 659 33.75 28.26 23.70
N GLY A 660 33.03 28.30 22.58
CA GLY A 660 33.52 28.83 21.31
C GLY A 660 32.35 29.02 20.35
N GLY A 661 32.19 30.21 19.78
CA GLY A 661 31.07 30.49 18.89
C GLY A 661 31.45 31.44 17.74
N ALA A 662 30.73 31.31 16.64
CA ALA A 662 30.57 32.25 15.53
C ALA A 662 29.31 31.78 14.75
N THR A 663 28.21 32.51 14.54
CA THR A 663 28.01 33.76 13.76
C THR A 663 28.66 33.67 12.36
N ALA A 664 27.96 33.77 11.22
CA ALA A 664 26.72 34.48 10.91
C ALA A 664 26.18 34.18 9.47
N ALA A 665 24.99 34.72 9.17
CA ALA A 665 24.44 35.08 7.84
C ALA A 665 23.95 33.96 6.89
N ALA A 666 22.90 34.16 6.07
CA ALA A 666 21.80 35.15 6.10
C ALA A 666 20.65 34.76 5.13
N ASP A 667 19.41 35.11 5.51
CA ASP A 667 18.23 35.53 4.74
C ASP A 667 17.91 35.01 3.31
N GLY A 668 16.64 34.61 3.10
CA GLY A 668 16.08 34.36 1.76
C GLY A 668 14.58 34.01 1.69
N LYS A 669 13.67 34.85 2.21
CA LYS A 669 12.20 34.63 2.12
C LYS A 669 11.64 34.76 0.70
N ILE A 670 10.86 33.77 0.24
CA ILE A 670 9.75 33.90 -0.74
C ILE A 670 8.70 32.85 -0.31
N ALA A 671 7.62 33.21 0.39
CA ALA A 671 6.37 33.85 -0.03
C ALA A 671 5.27 32.82 -0.38
N ASP A 672 4.17 32.94 0.36
CA ASP A 672 3.00 32.07 0.46
C ASP A 672 1.93 32.40 -0.61
N THR A 673 1.38 31.39 -1.26
CA THR A 673 0.08 31.45 -1.98
C THR A 673 -0.63 30.10 -1.93
N GLY A 674 -1.56 29.92 -0.99
CA GLY A 674 -2.39 28.72 -0.91
C GLY A 674 -3.46 28.60 -2.00
N ALA A 675 -3.91 27.37 -2.24
CA ALA A 675 -5.16 27.04 -2.93
C ALA A 675 -5.76 25.77 -2.32
N THR A 676 -6.91 25.91 -1.66
CA THR A 676 -7.65 24.81 -1.01
C THR A 676 -8.26 23.85 -2.02
N VAL A 677 -8.12 22.52 -1.79
CA VAL A 677 -8.84 21.47 -2.53
C VAL A 677 -9.44 20.47 -1.54
N ASN A 678 -10.69 20.05 -1.77
CA ASN A 678 -11.36 19.05 -0.95
C ASN A 678 -10.91 17.64 -1.35
N THR A 679 -10.46 16.83 -0.38
CA THR A 679 -10.29 15.38 -0.54
C THR A 679 -10.99 14.62 0.56
N ALA A 680 -11.91 13.72 0.18
CA ALA A 680 -12.42 12.66 1.01
C ALA A 680 -12.71 11.48 0.06
N PHE A 681 -12.37 10.25 0.48
CA PHE A 681 -12.17 9.04 -0.35
C PHE A 681 -10.81 8.97 -1.10
N ALA A 682 -9.76 8.53 -0.40
CA ALA A 682 -8.49 8.04 -0.98
C ALA A 682 -7.63 7.20 -0.01
N MET A 683 -7.71 7.44 1.31
CA MET A 683 -6.74 6.98 2.32
C MET A 683 -6.97 5.56 2.87
N MET A 684 -7.13 4.55 2.01
CA MET A 684 -6.98 3.14 2.44
C MET A 684 -6.19 2.31 1.42
N SER A 685 -5.53 2.99 0.49
CA SER A 685 -4.95 2.41 -0.73
C SER A 685 -3.56 2.94 -1.08
N LEU A 686 -3.04 3.93 -0.34
CA LEU A 686 -1.77 4.60 -0.65
C LEU A 686 -0.50 3.81 -0.26
N LEU A 687 -0.63 2.71 0.51
CA LEU A 687 0.51 2.01 1.11
C LEU A 687 1.36 1.16 0.14
N LEU A 688 0.96 1.03 -1.14
CA LEU A 688 1.71 0.27 -2.15
C LEU A 688 2.51 1.13 -3.16
N ALA A 689 2.47 2.47 -3.05
CA ALA A 689 3.08 3.36 -4.05
C ALA A 689 4.41 4.01 -3.61
N ALA A 690 4.65 4.20 -2.31
CA ALA A 690 5.78 5.01 -1.81
C ALA A 690 7.14 4.27 -1.77
N GLY A 691 7.13 2.93 -1.82
CA GLY A 691 8.25 2.08 -1.39
C GLY A 691 9.52 2.03 -2.25
N VAL A 692 9.47 2.44 -3.52
CA VAL A 692 10.61 2.33 -4.47
C VAL A 692 11.37 3.68 -4.62
N GLY A 693 10.96 4.70 -3.88
CA GLY A 693 11.35 6.10 -4.06
C GLY A 693 12.62 6.60 -3.39
N LEU A 694 13.66 5.78 -3.16
CA LEU A 694 14.87 6.23 -2.45
C LEU A 694 16.22 5.82 -3.05
N ALA A 695 16.35 6.00 -4.37
CA ALA A 695 17.63 5.87 -5.08
C ALA A 695 17.89 7.01 -6.09
N LEU A 696 17.89 8.29 -5.66
CA LEU A 696 18.36 9.40 -6.53
C LEU A 696 18.76 10.69 -5.80
N THR A 697 19.94 10.72 -5.15
CA THR A 697 20.74 11.96 -5.04
C THR A 697 22.24 11.70 -5.12
N ARG A 698 22.78 11.65 -6.35
CA ARG A 698 24.07 12.25 -6.81
C ARG A 698 24.50 11.70 -8.18
N GLN A 699 23.96 12.26 -9.25
CA GLN A 699 24.72 12.40 -10.49
C GLN A 699 25.40 13.77 -10.50
N LEU A 700 26.72 13.81 -10.32
CA LEU A 700 27.59 14.86 -10.86
C LEU A 700 28.98 14.25 -11.10
N HIS A 701 29.31 14.09 -12.40
CA HIS A 701 30.51 13.49 -13.01
C HIS A 701 30.52 11.97 -13.17
#